data_AF-A0AAV5EXG2-F1
#
_entry.id   AF-A0AAV5EXG2-F1
#
_cell.length_a   1.000
_cell.length_b   1.000
_cell.length_c   1.000
_cell.angle_alpha   90.00
_cell.angle_beta   90.00
_cell.angle_gamma   90.00
#
_symmetry.space_group_name_H-M   'P 1'
#
loop_
_entity.id
_entity.type
_entity.pdbx_description
1 polymer ?
#
loop_
_entity_poly.entity_id
_entity_poly.type
_entity_poly.pdbx_seq_one_letter_code
_entity_poly.pdbx_strand_id
1 'polypeptide(L)'
;MRWWDLSRHGNDSRPKRVYAGPPLRALDSGEYRVCGVLASGELHCWRWRDLALSRSLQFSAVAVGDGFVCGIVAEGQQSAGSIRCFGDDPADEAVAGAPRDEGQSYDVVEACGSRACALTRGGGVRCWGRGAPTVGPDGDAGFAALALGETGACGLRTNGTIRCFGEDVSSPPEELARLQYVGVQAQGDCFCGVLMANYSLVCWGGSEFHATNRLVFGRVLPGPCVDMSSCQCGVLPGSASLCADGLCVCVDCAFELNVAVPNATILPGGNGNNSSSRRNRRTMWIVIGAAGGALVLLLAALQGALVLWFRRRKRNNSTNDGSEQRQRLMLQRPGSFSISAVERFTIEALAAATDNFSDARRIGTGSFGSVYRGTLPSGRDVAIKRAEEPASARPSTSRPLRRRDREAAFASELTALARANHKNIVCLLGCCAVGERVLVYEFMANGTLHDQLHGSNPLAPPVASWRGRLAIALDAARGIEYMHVYAVPPVIHRDVKSANILLDDAWTAKVADFGLSSVLDATTAAHCPDNNNNAGDTPPPPVYTGGTVGYMDPEYYRLQHLTDKSDVYSFGVVLLELLSGLRVVQRYAESATPRNVVEFAVPLILADDVARVLDPRLPAPNEEEAEALAYVGYLAADCVSPVGCDRPSMTEVVDGLERALAVCSPPAQLSRVGTAARRALSRSGTDHFDLTDTE
;
A
#
# COMPACT_ATOMS: atom_id res chain seq x y z
N MET A 1 13.37 -1.00 -2.02
CA MET A 1 12.86 0.20 -2.74
C MET A 1 12.49 -0.19 -4.17
N ARG A 2 11.54 0.51 -4.80
CA ARG A 2 11.17 0.34 -6.21
C ARG A 2 11.32 1.68 -6.93
N TRP A 3 12.04 1.70 -8.04
CA TRP A 3 12.33 2.94 -8.79
C TRP A 3 11.92 2.81 -10.25
N TRP A 4 11.38 3.88 -10.81
CA TRP A 4 10.85 3.91 -12.17
C TRP A 4 11.49 5.06 -12.97
N ASP A 5 11.90 4.78 -14.19
CA ASP A 5 12.38 5.77 -15.15
C ASP A 5 11.21 6.42 -15.87
N LEU A 6 10.92 7.70 -15.61
CA LEU A 6 9.77 8.42 -16.17
C LEU A 6 10.12 9.24 -17.43
N SER A 7 11.30 9.05 -18.02
CA SER A 7 11.79 9.92 -19.12
C SER A 7 10.98 9.74 -20.42
N ARG A 8 10.55 10.86 -21.01
CA ARG A 8 9.83 10.95 -22.31
C ARG A 8 10.77 11.31 -23.47
N HIS A 9 11.90 10.62 -23.62
CA HIS A 9 12.81 10.89 -24.74
C HIS A 9 13.01 9.65 -25.64
N GLY A 10 12.42 9.74 -26.83
CA GLY A 10 12.29 8.66 -27.81
C GLY A 10 10.81 8.36 -28.08
N ASN A 11 10.52 7.65 -29.16
CA ASN A 11 9.16 7.12 -29.47
C ASN A 11 8.66 6.10 -28.42
N ASP A 12 9.37 5.93 -27.31
CA ASP A 12 9.12 4.95 -26.28
C ASP A 12 9.13 5.65 -24.91
N SER A 13 7.95 6.05 -24.45
CA SER A 13 7.73 6.85 -23.24
C SER A 13 7.28 6.01 -22.05
N ARG A 14 7.84 4.81 -21.87
CA ARG A 14 7.39 3.82 -20.87
C ARG A 14 8.15 3.92 -19.54
N PRO A 15 7.47 4.18 -18.39
CA PRO A 15 7.95 3.95 -17.05
C PRO A 15 8.50 2.55 -16.84
N LYS A 16 9.82 2.43 -16.81
CA LYS A 16 10.50 1.15 -16.59
C LYS A 16 10.99 1.05 -15.16
N ARG A 17 10.70 -0.06 -14.48
CA ARG A 17 11.29 -0.35 -13.17
C ARG A 17 12.80 -0.56 -13.36
N VAL A 18 13.60 0.40 -12.89
CA VAL A 18 15.07 0.35 -13.01
C VAL A 18 15.74 -0.34 -11.83
N TYR A 19 15.07 -0.39 -10.66
CA TYR A 19 15.60 -1.05 -9.47
C TYR A 19 14.53 -1.75 -8.65
N ALA A 20 14.81 -3.00 -8.28
CA ALA A 20 14.11 -3.79 -7.26
C ALA A 20 15.13 -4.54 -6.44
N GLY A 21 15.31 -4.15 -5.18
CA GLY A 21 16.36 -4.72 -4.35
C GLY A 21 16.41 -4.14 -2.94
N PRO A 22 17.45 -4.50 -2.16
CA PRO A 22 17.67 -4.01 -0.81
C PRO A 22 17.78 -2.48 -0.76
N PRO A 23 17.72 -1.86 0.44
CA PRO A 23 17.93 -0.42 0.57
C PRO A 23 19.27 0.02 -0.02
N LEU A 24 19.25 1.14 -0.75
CA LEU A 24 20.45 1.82 -1.22
C LEU A 24 20.91 2.82 -0.15
N ARG A 25 22.23 2.97 -0.01
CA ARG A 25 22.86 3.94 0.90
C ARG A 25 22.91 5.34 0.27
N ALA A 26 23.16 5.41 -1.03
CA ALA A 26 23.16 6.63 -1.81
C ALA A 26 22.62 6.32 -3.22
N LEU A 27 22.04 7.33 -3.86
CA LEU A 27 21.50 7.23 -5.20
C LEU A 27 21.59 8.61 -5.84
N ASP A 28 21.99 8.63 -7.10
CA ASP A 28 21.91 9.84 -7.92
C ASP A 28 21.61 9.50 -9.38
N SER A 29 21.19 10.51 -10.14
CA SER A 29 20.81 10.39 -11.55
C SER A 29 21.26 11.60 -12.36
N GLY A 30 21.79 11.34 -13.54
CA GLY A 30 22.18 12.35 -14.53
C GLY A 30 21.78 11.90 -15.92
N GLU A 31 21.24 12.82 -16.71
CA GLU A 31 20.68 12.55 -18.05
C GLU A 31 19.67 11.37 -18.03
N TYR A 32 19.96 10.25 -18.70
CA TYR A 32 19.16 9.02 -18.70
C TYR A 32 19.74 7.92 -17.81
N ARG A 33 20.79 8.21 -17.04
CA ARG A 33 21.57 7.24 -16.26
C ARG A 33 21.27 7.39 -14.77
N VAL A 34 21.32 6.27 -14.06
CA VAL A 34 21.04 6.21 -12.62
C VAL A 34 22.09 5.34 -11.97
N CYS A 35 22.71 5.80 -10.90
CA CYS A 35 23.68 5.02 -10.14
C CYS A 35 23.39 5.07 -8.65
N GLY A 36 23.57 3.95 -7.97
CA GLY A 36 23.31 3.82 -6.55
C GLY A 36 24.37 2.97 -5.85
N VAL A 37 24.55 3.24 -4.58
CA VAL A 37 25.45 2.53 -3.68
C VAL A 37 24.63 1.54 -2.86
N LEU A 38 24.91 0.25 -2.99
CA LEU A 38 24.27 -0.80 -2.21
C LEU A 38 24.65 -0.70 -0.73
N ALA A 39 23.91 -1.35 0.16
CA ALA A 39 24.26 -1.42 1.59
C ALA A 39 25.66 -2.04 1.85
N SER A 40 26.17 -2.85 0.91
CA SER A 40 27.55 -3.37 0.91
C SER A 40 28.61 -2.29 0.65
N GLY A 41 28.23 -1.15 0.06
CA GLY A 41 29.11 -0.12 -0.49
C GLY A 41 29.33 -0.24 -2.00
N GLU A 42 28.83 -1.30 -2.65
CA GLU A 42 29.10 -1.53 -4.07
C GLU A 42 28.30 -0.55 -4.94
N LEU A 43 28.98 0.09 -5.89
CA LEU A 43 28.37 0.98 -6.86
C LEU A 43 27.72 0.18 -7.99
N HIS A 44 26.45 0.45 -8.25
CA HIS A 44 25.69 -0.14 -9.32
C HIS A 44 25.04 0.95 -10.17
N CYS A 45 25.18 0.86 -11.49
CA CYS A 45 24.58 1.80 -12.43
C CYS A 45 23.59 1.09 -13.36
N TRP A 46 22.38 1.63 -13.45
CA TRP A 46 21.33 1.18 -14.33
C TRP A 46 21.31 2.03 -15.61
N ARG A 47 20.88 1.42 -16.71
CA ARG A 47 20.87 2.02 -18.06
C ARG A 47 22.26 2.43 -18.58
N TRP A 48 23.29 1.77 -18.07
CA TRP A 48 24.69 2.05 -18.42
C TRP A 48 25.48 0.76 -18.62
N ARG A 49 25.32 0.12 -19.80
CA ARG A 49 25.78 -1.26 -20.03
C ARG A 49 27.30 -1.42 -20.10
N ASP A 50 27.98 -0.44 -20.68
CA ASP A 50 29.42 -0.55 -21.01
C ASP A 50 30.33 0.14 -19.99
N LEU A 51 29.78 0.61 -18.86
CA LEU A 51 30.58 1.26 -17.82
C LEU A 51 31.46 0.24 -17.10
N ALA A 52 32.77 0.39 -17.24
CA ALA A 52 33.75 -0.42 -16.54
C ALA A 52 33.91 0.06 -15.08
N LEU A 53 33.16 -0.55 -14.17
CA LEU A 53 33.28 -0.29 -12.73
C LEU A 53 34.27 -1.24 -12.04
N SER A 54 35.09 -0.69 -11.14
CA SER A 54 35.98 -1.49 -10.30
C SER A 54 35.22 -2.11 -9.14
N ARG A 55 34.92 -3.41 -9.20
CA ARG A 55 34.19 -4.17 -8.16
C ARG A 55 34.91 -4.26 -6.81
N SER A 56 36.19 -3.89 -6.75
CA SER A 56 36.97 -3.88 -5.50
C SER A 56 36.75 -2.62 -4.66
N LEU A 57 36.21 -1.55 -5.25
CA LEU A 57 35.97 -0.29 -4.56
C LEU A 57 34.56 -0.25 -3.97
N GLN A 58 34.49 0.25 -2.75
CA GLN A 58 33.28 0.49 -2.00
C GLN A 58 33.13 2.01 -1.84
N PHE A 59 31.91 2.50 -1.95
CA PHE A 59 31.59 3.92 -1.96
C PHE A 59 30.64 4.27 -0.83
N SER A 60 30.70 5.53 -0.37
CA SER A 60 29.77 6.08 0.62
C SER A 60 28.80 7.10 0.02
N ALA A 61 29.18 7.72 -1.10
CA ALA A 61 28.39 8.69 -1.85
C ALA A 61 28.63 8.52 -3.36
N VAL A 62 27.68 8.97 -4.16
CA VAL A 62 27.72 8.91 -5.63
C VAL A 62 27.11 10.19 -6.20
N ALA A 63 27.67 10.66 -7.31
CA ALA A 63 27.11 11.73 -8.13
C ALA A 63 27.23 11.39 -9.62
N VAL A 64 26.18 11.63 -10.40
CA VAL A 64 26.06 11.24 -11.81
C VAL A 64 25.91 12.48 -12.68
N GLY A 65 26.87 12.69 -13.58
CA GLY A 65 26.79 13.71 -14.62
C GLY A 65 26.49 13.11 -16.00
N ASP A 66 26.58 13.96 -17.03
CA ASP A 66 26.40 13.56 -18.42
C ASP A 66 27.63 12.75 -18.86
N GLY A 67 27.48 11.44 -19.04
CA GLY A 67 28.59 10.62 -19.52
C GLY A 67 29.52 10.06 -18.43
N PHE A 68 29.39 10.48 -17.16
CA PHE A 68 30.29 10.05 -16.07
C PHE A 68 29.61 9.95 -14.70
N VAL A 69 30.21 9.17 -13.80
CA VAL A 69 29.80 9.00 -12.41
C VAL A 69 31.02 9.14 -11.52
N CYS A 70 30.89 9.89 -10.45
CA CYS A 70 31.89 10.03 -9.39
C CYS A 70 31.37 9.44 -8.09
N GLY A 71 32.27 8.88 -7.29
CA GLY A 71 31.93 8.41 -5.95
C GLY A 71 33.03 8.69 -4.95
N ILE A 72 32.64 8.82 -3.69
CA ILE A 72 33.57 8.94 -2.55
C ILE A 72 33.86 7.54 -2.01
N VAL A 73 35.13 7.17 -1.95
CA VAL A 73 35.57 5.86 -1.45
C VAL A 73 35.24 5.73 0.04
N ALA A 74 34.57 4.63 0.39
CA ALA A 74 34.10 4.37 1.75
C ALA A 74 35.26 4.20 2.75
N GLU A 75 34.96 4.46 4.03
CA GLU A 75 35.90 4.22 5.12
C GLU A 75 36.29 2.73 5.23
N GLY A 76 37.54 2.47 5.64
CA GLY A 76 38.08 1.11 5.75
C GLY A 76 38.76 0.58 4.48
N GLN A 77 38.83 1.38 3.40
CA GLN A 77 39.62 1.07 2.19
C GLN A 77 40.86 1.96 2.05
N GLN A 78 41.80 1.51 1.22
CA GLN A 78 42.95 2.33 0.81
C GLN A 78 42.44 3.53 0.00
N SER A 79 42.84 4.75 0.38
CA SER A 79 42.30 6.03 -0.14
C SER A 79 40.85 6.35 0.29
N ALA A 80 40.42 5.93 1.48
CA ALA A 80 39.12 6.35 2.03
C ALA A 80 38.94 7.88 2.02
N GLY A 81 37.73 8.32 1.64
CA GLY A 81 37.39 9.73 1.50
C GLY A 81 37.92 10.38 0.23
N SER A 82 38.60 9.65 -0.67
CA SER A 82 38.99 10.18 -1.97
C SER A 82 37.90 9.99 -3.02
N ILE A 83 37.99 10.77 -4.10
CA ILE A 83 37.04 10.73 -5.21
C ILE A 83 37.59 9.82 -6.31
N ARG A 84 36.71 8.98 -6.86
CA ARG A 84 36.97 8.19 -8.07
C ARG A 84 35.84 8.42 -9.05
N CYS A 85 36.19 8.77 -10.29
CA CYS A 85 35.24 9.00 -11.37
C CYS A 85 35.45 7.97 -12.48
N PHE A 86 34.35 7.56 -13.11
CA PHE A 86 34.27 6.61 -14.20
C PHE A 86 33.34 7.20 -15.26
N GLY A 87 33.59 6.93 -16.53
CA GLY A 87 32.72 7.44 -17.60
C GLY A 87 33.00 6.74 -18.92
N ASP A 88 32.27 7.13 -19.95
CA ASP A 88 32.40 6.53 -21.29
C ASP A 88 33.76 6.86 -21.94
N ASP A 89 34.26 8.08 -21.70
CA ASP A 89 35.56 8.55 -22.17
C ASP A 89 36.48 8.83 -20.97
N PRO A 90 37.56 8.04 -20.78
CA PRO A 90 38.56 8.31 -19.73
C PRO A 90 39.29 9.65 -19.89
N ALA A 91 39.27 10.25 -21.08
CA ALA A 91 39.86 11.55 -21.37
C ALA A 91 38.91 12.72 -21.10
N ASP A 92 37.63 12.47 -20.76
CA ASP A 92 36.68 13.50 -20.37
C ASP A 92 37.23 14.32 -19.20
N GLU A 93 37.10 15.65 -19.26
CA GLU A 93 37.67 16.55 -18.26
C GLU A 93 37.10 16.31 -16.85
N ALA A 94 35.84 15.85 -16.73
CA ALA A 94 35.23 15.49 -15.47
C ALA A 94 35.79 14.18 -14.89
N VAL A 95 36.30 13.27 -15.74
CA VAL A 95 36.91 12.00 -15.32
C VAL A 95 38.42 12.15 -15.11
N ALA A 96 39.13 12.69 -16.09
CA ALA A 96 40.57 12.88 -16.07
C ALA A 96 41.00 13.95 -15.07
N GLY A 97 40.21 15.01 -14.92
CA GLY A 97 40.45 16.13 -14.00
C GLY A 97 39.98 15.88 -12.57
N ALA A 98 39.40 14.70 -12.27
CA ALA A 98 38.98 14.34 -10.93
C ALA A 98 40.18 14.43 -9.94
N PRO A 99 40.00 14.97 -8.72
CA PRO A 99 41.10 15.12 -7.77
C PRO A 99 41.73 13.78 -7.40
N ARG A 100 42.97 13.54 -7.86
CA ARG A 100 43.73 12.33 -7.57
C ARG A 100 44.64 12.55 -6.37
N ASP A 101 44.09 12.33 -5.17
CA ASP A 101 44.80 12.06 -3.92
C ASP A 101 46.02 12.97 -3.60
N GLU A 102 45.75 14.19 -3.10
CA GLU A 102 46.73 15.08 -2.45
C GLU A 102 46.57 15.10 -0.91
N GLY A 103 46.19 13.98 -0.30
CA GLY A 103 45.98 13.90 1.16
C GLY A 103 44.72 14.62 1.67
N GLN A 104 43.77 14.94 0.79
CA GLN A 104 42.51 15.59 1.11
C GLN A 104 41.35 14.61 1.06
N SER A 105 40.48 14.64 2.07
CA SER A 105 39.27 13.81 2.16
C SER A 105 38.02 14.65 1.91
N TYR A 106 37.04 14.04 1.26
CA TYR A 106 35.79 14.65 0.84
C TYR A 106 34.60 13.97 1.53
N ASP A 107 33.54 14.76 1.78
CA ASP A 107 32.29 14.29 2.37
C ASP A 107 31.11 14.38 1.41
N VAL A 108 31.14 15.32 0.45
CA VAL A 108 30.09 15.52 -0.55
C VAL A 108 30.71 15.56 -1.95
N VAL A 109 30.03 14.96 -2.91
CA VAL A 109 30.33 15.07 -4.34
C VAL A 109 29.02 15.30 -5.08
N GLU A 110 29.01 16.24 -6.01
CA GLU A 110 27.87 16.63 -6.84
C GLU A 110 28.31 16.68 -8.30
N ALA A 111 27.44 16.28 -9.22
CA ALA A 111 27.70 16.26 -10.66
C ALA A 111 26.48 16.77 -11.41
N CYS A 112 26.71 17.54 -12.48
CA CYS A 112 25.64 18.05 -13.34
C CYS A 112 26.26 18.39 -14.70
N GLY A 113 25.68 17.94 -15.81
CA GLY A 113 26.29 18.16 -17.11
C GLY A 113 27.67 17.50 -17.20
N SER A 114 28.66 18.19 -17.76
CA SER A 114 30.06 17.73 -17.92
C SER A 114 31.01 18.23 -16.83
N ARG A 115 30.51 18.46 -15.61
CA ARG A 115 31.27 19.01 -14.49
C ARG A 115 30.87 18.40 -13.16
N ALA A 116 31.78 18.48 -12.20
CA ALA A 116 31.55 18.02 -10.85
C ALA A 116 32.17 18.98 -9.83
N CYS A 117 31.61 18.96 -8.63
CA CYS A 117 32.14 19.68 -7.49
C CYS A 117 32.13 18.76 -6.27
N ALA A 118 33.03 19.03 -5.34
CA ALA A 118 33.12 18.29 -4.09
C ALA A 118 33.40 19.20 -2.91
N LEU A 119 32.92 18.76 -1.76
CA LEU A 119 33.15 19.38 -0.47
C LEU A 119 34.18 18.56 0.31
N THR A 120 35.24 19.23 0.72
CA THR A 120 36.26 18.65 1.60
C THR A 120 35.76 18.56 3.04
N ARG A 121 36.35 17.69 3.86
CA ARG A 121 36.06 17.61 5.32
C ARG A 121 36.29 18.94 6.07
N GLY A 122 37.10 19.84 5.51
CA GLY A 122 37.33 21.19 6.05
C GLY A 122 36.28 22.22 5.62
N GLY A 123 35.26 21.81 4.86
CA GLY A 123 34.22 22.69 4.33
C GLY A 123 34.65 23.54 3.13
N GLY A 124 35.79 23.24 2.50
CA GLY A 124 36.25 23.89 1.27
C GLY A 124 35.69 23.23 0.01
N VAL A 125 35.36 24.03 -1.00
CA VAL A 125 34.73 23.57 -2.26
C VAL A 125 35.76 23.46 -3.37
N ARG A 126 35.75 22.34 -4.11
CA ARG A 126 36.58 22.14 -5.31
C ARG A 126 35.72 21.68 -6.49
N CYS A 127 35.80 22.39 -7.61
CA CYS A 127 35.07 22.06 -8.84
C CYS A 127 36.04 21.75 -9.99
N TRP A 128 35.66 20.82 -10.87
CA TRP A 128 36.43 20.41 -12.03
C TRP A 128 35.53 19.93 -13.18
N GLY A 129 36.12 19.72 -14.36
CA GLY A 129 35.40 19.42 -15.60
C GLY A 129 35.10 20.67 -16.42
N ARG A 130 34.43 20.46 -17.55
CA ARG A 130 34.22 21.52 -18.55
C ARG A 130 33.16 22.51 -18.05
N GLY A 131 33.53 23.79 -18.00
CA GLY A 131 32.63 24.84 -17.51
C GLY A 131 32.31 24.73 -16.02
N ALA A 132 33.19 24.08 -15.24
CA ALA A 132 33.13 24.09 -13.79
C ALA A 132 33.15 25.52 -13.25
N PRO A 133 32.31 25.86 -12.25
CA PRO A 133 32.25 27.22 -11.71
C PRO A 133 33.55 27.58 -11.00
N THR A 134 34.01 28.81 -11.21
CA THR A 134 35.17 29.36 -10.50
C THR A 134 34.82 29.61 -9.03
N VAL A 135 35.50 28.93 -8.12
CA VAL A 135 35.35 29.13 -6.68
C VAL A 135 36.27 30.27 -6.25
N GLY A 136 35.70 31.36 -5.72
CA GLY A 136 36.47 32.50 -5.20
C GLY A 136 37.14 32.21 -3.86
N PRO A 137 37.97 33.14 -3.33
CA PRO A 137 38.75 32.96 -2.09
C PRO A 137 37.91 32.72 -0.82
N ASP A 138 36.62 33.08 -0.84
CA ASP A 138 35.69 32.78 0.26
C ASP A 138 35.08 31.35 0.19
N GLY A 139 35.42 30.56 -0.83
CA GLY A 139 34.99 29.17 -0.97
C GLY A 139 35.90 28.16 -0.25
N ASP A 140 36.93 28.64 0.45
CA ASP A 140 37.99 27.82 1.03
C ASP A 140 37.61 27.15 2.37
N ALA A 141 36.49 27.51 3.01
CA ALA A 141 36.03 26.85 4.25
C ALA A 141 34.56 27.16 4.61
N GLY A 142 33.95 26.29 5.43
CA GLY A 142 32.70 26.59 6.13
C GLY A 142 31.39 26.20 5.44
N PHE A 143 31.45 25.28 4.47
CA PHE A 143 30.26 24.67 3.87
C PHE A 143 29.97 23.28 4.46
N ALA A 144 28.68 22.96 4.60
CA ALA A 144 28.16 21.70 5.11
C ALA A 144 27.49 20.86 4.00
N ALA A 145 26.92 21.50 2.99
CA ALA A 145 26.33 20.83 1.83
C ALA A 145 26.55 21.66 0.56
N LEU A 146 26.39 21.02 -0.60
CA LEU A 146 26.60 21.63 -1.91
C LEU A 146 25.47 21.19 -2.85
N ALA A 147 25.10 22.08 -3.76
CA ALA A 147 24.22 21.78 -4.88
C ALA A 147 24.85 22.33 -6.17
N LEU A 148 24.89 21.53 -7.22
CA LEU A 148 25.50 21.90 -8.50
C LEU A 148 24.43 21.96 -9.60
N GLY A 149 24.31 23.10 -10.26
CA GLY A 149 23.41 23.32 -11.39
C GLY A 149 24.17 23.68 -12.67
N GLU A 150 23.42 23.93 -13.75
CA GLU A 150 23.91 24.25 -15.09
C GLU A 150 24.63 25.61 -15.17
N THR A 151 24.27 26.57 -14.31
CA THR A 151 24.84 27.93 -14.31
C THR A 151 25.86 28.18 -13.19
N GLY A 152 25.98 27.26 -12.23
CA GLY A 152 26.90 27.39 -11.11
C GLY A 152 26.59 26.43 -9.96
N ALA A 153 27.16 26.70 -8.80
CA ALA A 153 26.96 25.89 -7.59
C ALA A 153 26.47 26.76 -6.43
N CYS A 154 25.66 26.22 -5.53
CA CYS A 154 25.29 26.85 -4.27
C CYS A 154 25.68 25.95 -3.11
N GLY A 155 26.45 26.50 -2.18
CA GLY A 155 26.83 25.84 -0.93
C GLY A 155 25.96 26.31 0.24
N LEU A 156 25.56 25.35 1.08
CA LEU A 156 24.96 25.62 2.38
C LEU A 156 26.06 25.72 3.42
N ARG A 157 26.16 26.86 4.09
CA ARG A 157 27.17 27.13 5.12
C ARG A 157 26.83 26.44 6.43
N THR A 158 27.83 26.21 7.27
CA THR A 158 27.67 25.63 8.61
C THR A 158 26.75 26.47 9.52
N ASN A 159 26.59 27.77 9.24
CA ASN A 159 25.66 28.67 9.94
C ASN A 159 24.20 28.62 9.40
N GLY A 160 23.93 27.77 8.41
CA GLY A 160 22.63 27.61 7.77
C GLY A 160 22.33 28.55 6.60
N THR A 161 23.21 29.48 6.23
CA THR A 161 22.97 30.39 5.09
C THR A 161 23.47 29.81 3.77
N ILE A 162 22.83 30.17 2.65
CA ILE A 162 23.23 29.69 1.32
C ILE A 162 24.08 30.74 0.61
N ARG A 163 25.16 30.30 -0.05
CA ARG A 163 26.00 31.13 -0.92
C ARG A 163 26.25 30.43 -2.25
N CYS A 164 26.15 31.17 -3.34
CA CYS A 164 26.33 30.64 -4.69
C CYS A 164 27.62 31.14 -5.37
N PHE A 165 28.13 30.35 -6.30
CA PHE A 165 29.38 30.52 -7.04
C PHE A 165 29.14 30.24 -8.54
N GLY A 166 29.74 31.06 -9.40
CA GLY A 166 29.54 31.01 -10.86
C GLY A 166 29.24 32.40 -11.41
N GLU A 167 29.52 32.63 -12.70
CA GLU A 167 29.32 33.93 -13.34
C GLU A 167 27.83 34.26 -13.52
N ASP A 168 27.02 33.27 -13.92
CA ASP A 168 25.58 33.43 -14.20
C ASP A 168 24.68 32.69 -13.20
N VAL A 169 25.21 32.37 -12.00
CA VAL A 169 24.49 31.58 -11.01
C VAL A 169 23.32 32.36 -10.41
N SER A 170 22.15 31.70 -10.33
CA SER A 170 20.99 32.26 -9.64
C SER A 170 21.20 32.20 -8.13
N SER A 171 21.43 33.36 -7.53
CA SER A 171 21.55 33.49 -6.07
C SER A 171 20.17 33.70 -5.41
N PRO A 172 20.00 33.25 -4.14
CA PRO A 172 18.77 33.53 -3.41
C PRO A 172 18.56 35.05 -3.29
N PRO A 173 17.32 35.55 -3.51
CA PRO A 173 16.96 36.95 -3.31
C PRO A 173 17.28 37.44 -1.89
N GLU A 174 17.43 38.75 -1.68
CA GLU A 174 17.83 39.33 -0.38
C GLU A 174 16.98 38.85 0.82
N GLU A 175 15.68 38.69 0.62
CA GLU A 175 14.74 38.17 1.64
C GLU A 175 15.03 36.72 2.05
N LEU A 176 15.49 35.90 1.10
CA LEU A 176 15.81 34.49 1.30
C LEU A 176 17.27 34.29 1.72
N ALA A 177 18.19 35.12 1.23
CA ALA A 177 19.63 35.02 1.48
C ALA A 177 20.00 35.15 2.98
N ARG A 178 19.16 35.80 3.79
CA ARG A 178 19.36 35.95 5.24
C ARG A 178 18.75 34.83 6.09
N LEU A 179 17.98 33.94 5.48
CA LEU A 179 17.32 32.84 6.19
C LEU A 179 18.27 31.66 6.40
N GLN A 180 17.90 30.82 7.36
CA GLN A 180 18.60 29.57 7.64
C GLN A 180 17.91 28.39 6.97
N TYR A 181 18.73 27.49 6.44
CA TYR A 181 18.35 26.33 5.66
C TYR A 181 18.97 25.08 6.26
N VAL A 182 18.29 23.95 6.03
CA VAL A 182 18.74 22.62 6.45
C VAL A 182 19.13 21.72 5.28
N GLY A 183 18.91 22.18 4.05
CA GLY A 183 19.27 21.48 2.83
C GLY A 183 19.22 22.40 1.63
N VAL A 184 19.98 22.05 0.59
CA VAL A 184 20.04 22.74 -0.71
C VAL A 184 20.16 21.70 -1.82
N GLN A 185 19.46 21.90 -2.94
CA GLN A 185 19.52 21.05 -4.13
C GLN A 185 19.42 21.91 -5.39
N ALA A 186 19.95 21.43 -6.50
CA ALA A 186 19.87 22.08 -7.81
C ALA A 186 19.45 21.10 -8.89
N GLN A 187 18.78 21.61 -9.92
CA GLN A 187 18.51 20.91 -11.18
C GLN A 187 18.40 21.95 -12.30
N GLY A 188 19.19 21.82 -13.36
CA GLY A 188 19.24 22.84 -14.41
C GLY A 188 19.74 24.18 -13.85
N ASP A 189 19.04 25.27 -14.15
CA ASP A 189 19.32 26.61 -13.62
C ASP A 189 18.49 26.96 -12.36
N CYS A 190 17.73 26.00 -11.82
CA CYS A 190 16.92 26.15 -10.63
C CYS A 190 17.64 25.61 -9.39
N PHE A 191 17.52 26.36 -8.29
CA PHE A 191 18.05 25.99 -6.97
C PHE A 191 16.93 26.03 -5.94
N CYS A 192 16.94 25.08 -5.02
CA CYS A 192 15.94 24.96 -3.98
C CYS A 192 16.62 24.77 -2.62
N GLY A 193 15.99 25.32 -1.57
CA GLY A 193 16.43 25.17 -0.20
C GLY A 193 15.26 24.86 0.73
N VAL A 194 15.53 24.06 1.76
CA VAL A 194 14.54 23.77 2.81
C VAL A 194 14.78 24.71 3.98
N LEU A 195 13.79 25.55 4.29
CA LEU A 195 13.88 26.52 5.37
C LEU A 195 13.85 25.83 6.74
N MET A 196 14.77 26.21 7.63
CA MET A 196 14.85 25.62 8.95
C MET A 196 13.64 25.95 9.85
N ALA A 197 13.07 27.14 9.69
CA ALA A 197 12.04 27.67 10.59
C ALA A 197 10.72 26.87 10.53
N ASN A 198 10.37 26.34 9.35
CA ASN A 198 9.07 25.73 9.11
C ASN A 198 9.11 24.54 8.13
N TYR A 199 10.30 24.17 7.63
CA TYR A 199 10.51 23.11 6.66
C TYR A 199 9.81 23.33 5.32
N SER A 200 9.50 24.59 4.97
CA SER A 200 9.01 24.91 3.63
C SER A 200 10.14 24.74 2.59
N LEU A 201 9.79 24.20 1.42
CA LEU A 201 10.70 24.15 0.27
C LEU A 201 10.50 25.42 -0.55
N VAL A 202 11.57 26.20 -0.69
CA VAL A 202 11.59 27.41 -1.53
C VAL A 202 12.62 27.27 -2.63
N CYS A 203 12.26 27.69 -3.84
CA CYS A 203 13.12 27.63 -5.01
C CYS A 203 13.32 29.01 -5.64
N TRP A 204 14.45 29.18 -6.33
CA TRP A 204 14.83 30.37 -7.07
C TRP A 204 15.66 29.99 -8.31
N GLY A 205 15.78 30.91 -9.25
CA GLY A 205 16.38 30.62 -10.56
C GLY A 205 15.36 30.13 -11.57
N GLY A 206 15.80 30.01 -12.82
CA GLY A 206 14.92 29.68 -13.95
C GLY A 206 13.83 30.70 -14.25
N SER A 207 13.03 30.40 -15.28
CA SER A 207 11.82 31.15 -15.63
C SER A 207 10.61 30.78 -14.78
N GLU A 208 10.70 29.71 -13.98
CA GLU A 208 9.56 29.17 -13.22
C GLU A 208 9.43 29.81 -11.82
N PHE A 209 10.54 30.19 -11.20
CA PHE A 209 10.58 30.67 -9.81
C PHE A 209 10.84 32.18 -9.71
N HIS A 210 9.87 32.95 -10.20
CA HIS A 210 9.85 34.41 -10.09
C HIS A 210 9.36 34.92 -8.71
N ALA A 211 9.28 36.25 -8.54
CA ALA A 211 9.05 36.92 -7.24
C ALA A 211 7.89 36.38 -6.40
N THR A 212 6.80 35.93 -7.03
CA THR A 212 5.56 35.51 -6.37
C THR A 212 5.38 34.00 -6.25
N ASN A 213 6.23 33.17 -6.87
CA ASN A 213 6.01 31.73 -7.02
C ASN A 213 7.15 30.86 -6.44
N ARG A 214 7.80 31.32 -5.37
CA ARG A 214 9.00 30.65 -4.83
C ARG A 214 8.68 29.50 -3.87
N LEU A 215 7.51 29.50 -3.24
CA LEU A 215 7.10 28.46 -2.32
C LEU A 215 6.58 27.26 -3.11
N VAL A 216 7.31 26.14 -3.09
CA VAL A 216 6.91 24.91 -3.78
C VAL A 216 6.08 24.03 -2.85
N PHE A 217 6.55 23.84 -1.61
CA PHE A 217 5.83 23.08 -0.60
C PHE A 217 5.84 23.83 0.73
N GLY A 218 4.68 23.90 1.38
CA GLY A 218 4.55 24.53 2.71
C GLY A 218 5.32 23.79 3.80
N ARG A 219 5.58 22.49 3.63
CA ARG A 219 6.29 21.64 4.57
C ARG A 219 6.84 20.40 3.85
N VAL A 220 8.10 20.04 4.10
CA VAL A 220 8.77 18.84 3.60
C VAL A 220 9.49 18.11 4.73
N LEU A 221 9.77 16.83 4.54
CA LEU A 221 10.60 16.05 5.45
C LEU A 221 12.08 16.24 5.06
N PRO A 222 12.93 16.91 5.87
CA PRO A 222 14.29 17.30 5.49
C PRO A 222 15.32 16.16 5.57
N GLY A 223 14.94 15.00 6.09
CA GLY A 223 15.82 13.84 6.27
C GLY A 223 15.07 12.64 6.84
N PRO A 224 15.74 11.47 6.95
CA PRO A 224 15.11 10.26 7.46
C PRO A 224 14.70 10.41 8.93
N CYS A 225 13.52 9.87 9.27
CA CYS A 225 13.07 9.76 10.66
C CYS A 225 13.79 8.60 11.35
N VAL A 226 14.48 8.89 12.45
CA VAL A 226 15.23 7.92 13.25
C VAL A 226 14.97 8.12 14.73
N ASP A 227 15.34 7.12 15.54
CA ASP A 227 15.32 7.24 17.00
C ASP A 227 16.22 8.39 17.45
N MET A 228 15.73 9.19 18.40
CA MET A 228 16.46 10.32 18.98
C MET A 228 17.83 9.91 19.55
N SER A 229 17.97 8.68 20.03
CA SER A 229 19.23 8.14 20.54
C SER A 229 20.29 7.90 19.45
N SER A 230 19.89 7.81 18.19
CA SER A 230 20.78 7.62 17.03
C SER A 230 21.43 8.92 16.56
N CYS A 231 20.92 10.08 17.00
CA CYS A 231 21.41 11.38 16.57
C CYS A 231 22.65 11.83 17.34
N GLN A 232 23.83 11.52 16.80
CA GLN A 232 25.12 11.82 17.42
C GLN A 232 25.33 13.33 17.65
N CYS A 233 24.86 14.17 16.72
CA CYS A 233 25.04 15.63 16.75
C CYS A 233 23.76 16.39 17.15
N GLY A 234 22.79 15.67 17.72
CA GLY A 234 21.54 16.24 18.19
C GLY A 234 20.39 16.16 17.19
N VAL A 235 19.22 16.62 17.63
CA VAL A 235 17.96 16.50 16.89
C VAL A 235 17.59 17.82 16.25
N LEU A 236 17.13 17.75 15.01
CA LEU A 236 16.71 18.92 14.24
C LEU A 236 15.45 19.53 14.89
N PRO A 237 15.46 20.81 15.32
CA PRO A 237 14.41 21.37 16.16
C PRO A 237 13.01 21.31 15.53
N GLY A 238 12.04 20.68 16.20
CA GLY A 238 10.67 20.56 15.69
C GLY A 238 10.47 19.46 14.65
N SER A 239 11.52 18.72 14.26
CA SER A 239 11.43 17.61 13.31
C SER A 239 10.57 16.44 13.80
N ALA A 240 10.39 16.28 15.12
CA ALA A 240 9.49 15.27 15.68
C ALA A 240 8.04 15.42 15.17
N SER A 241 7.61 16.64 14.83
CA SER A 241 6.28 16.88 14.25
C SER A 241 6.15 16.45 12.77
N LEU A 242 7.26 16.08 12.14
CA LEU A 242 7.32 15.58 10.76
C LEU A 242 7.40 14.05 10.71
N CYS A 243 7.66 13.41 11.85
CA CYS A 243 7.86 11.98 11.97
C CYS A 243 6.72 11.34 12.78
N ALA A 244 6.63 10.01 12.71
CA ALA A 244 5.77 9.25 13.62
C ALA A 244 6.24 9.40 15.08
N ASP A 245 5.34 9.14 16.04
CA ASP A 245 5.57 9.39 17.47
C ASP A 245 6.89 8.80 17.97
N GLY A 246 7.72 9.64 18.58
CA GLY A 246 9.01 9.25 19.17
C GLY A 246 10.21 9.27 18.21
N LEU A 247 9.99 9.46 16.90
CA LEU A 247 11.06 9.62 15.92
C LEU A 247 11.37 11.09 15.64
N CYS A 248 12.56 11.35 15.12
CA CYS A 248 13.00 12.69 14.75
C CYS A 248 14.04 12.66 13.64
N VAL A 249 14.36 13.82 13.07
CA VAL A 249 15.45 13.97 12.09
C VAL A 249 16.70 14.45 12.81
N CYS A 250 17.86 13.86 12.53
CA CYS A 250 19.11 14.29 13.14
C CYS A 250 19.63 15.60 12.50
N VAL A 251 20.34 16.39 13.31
CA VAL A 251 21.16 17.50 12.81
C VAL A 251 22.41 16.91 12.16
N ASP A 252 22.77 17.44 10.98
CA ASP A 252 24.07 17.15 10.38
C ASP A 252 25.18 17.73 11.26
N CYS A 253 26.17 16.90 11.60
CA CYS A 253 27.31 17.27 12.43
C CYS A 253 28.13 18.44 11.87
N ALA A 254 28.02 18.73 10.58
CA ALA A 254 28.66 19.88 9.96
C ALA A 254 28.00 21.22 10.34
N PHE A 255 26.79 21.25 10.92
CA PHE A 255 26.15 22.51 11.31
C PHE A 255 26.64 23.02 12.67
N GLU A 256 27.07 24.28 12.70
CA GLU A 256 27.28 25.06 13.92
C GLU A 256 25.99 25.78 14.30
N LEU A 257 24.95 25.00 14.56
CA LEU A 257 23.71 25.55 15.08
C LEU A 257 23.94 25.92 16.54
N ASN A 258 23.68 27.18 16.89
CA ASN A 258 23.51 27.62 18.27
C ASN A 258 22.23 26.99 18.84
N VAL A 259 22.19 25.66 18.95
CA VAL A 259 21.18 24.94 19.70
C VAL A 259 21.53 25.18 21.15
N ALA A 260 20.85 26.14 21.77
CA ALA A 260 20.82 26.23 23.22
C ALA A 260 20.37 24.87 23.74
N VAL A 261 21.30 24.10 24.30
CA VAL A 261 21.02 22.85 24.99
C VAL A 261 19.97 23.19 26.04
N PRO A 262 18.73 22.66 25.98
CA PRO A 262 17.86 22.75 27.12
C PRO A 262 18.52 21.90 28.19
N ASN A 263 19.05 22.55 29.23
CA ASN A 263 19.47 21.87 30.45
C ASN A 263 18.34 20.92 30.84
N ALA A 264 18.63 19.62 30.79
CA ALA A 264 17.75 18.62 31.35
C ALA A 264 17.72 18.85 32.87
N THR A 265 16.70 19.56 33.33
CA THR A 265 16.38 19.69 34.75
C THR A 265 15.96 18.31 35.22
N ILE A 266 16.90 17.63 35.88
CA ILE A 266 16.65 16.41 36.66
C ILE A 266 15.61 16.78 37.73
N LEU A 267 14.38 16.27 37.59
CA LEU A 267 13.41 16.26 38.69
C LEU A 267 13.77 15.11 39.65
N PRO A 268 13.56 15.30 40.97
CA PRO A 268 14.13 14.42 41.98
C PRO A 268 13.36 13.11 42.14
N GLY A 269 14.13 12.07 42.44
CA GLY A 269 13.71 10.68 42.53
C GLY A 269 12.60 10.41 43.56
N GLY A 270 11.67 9.56 43.13
CA GLY A 270 10.75 8.85 44.00
C GLY A 270 11.48 7.72 44.75
N ASN A 271 11.46 7.83 46.06
CA ASN A 271 11.98 6.87 47.04
C ASN A 271 11.46 5.44 46.81
N GLY A 272 12.36 4.54 46.39
CA GLY A 272 12.18 3.09 46.49
C GLY A 272 13.13 2.54 47.56
N ASN A 273 12.65 2.42 48.80
CA ASN A 273 13.38 1.78 49.88
C ASN A 273 13.64 0.30 49.55
N ASN A 274 14.90 -0.03 49.26
CA ASN A 274 15.42 -1.39 49.37
C ASN A 274 16.20 -1.51 50.68
N SER A 275 15.64 -2.20 51.67
CA SER A 275 16.42 -2.84 52.72
C SER A 275 16.56 -4.32 52.38
N SER A 276 17.81 -4.77 52.32
CA SER A 276 18.16 -6.15 52.09
C SER A 276 18.61 -6.81 53.39
N SER A 277 18.34 -8.12 53.44
CA SER A 277 19.21 -9.19 53.91
C SER A 277 18.91 -9.91 55.24
N ARG A 278 18.89 -11.25 55.05
CA ARG A 278 19.33 -12.36 55.92
C ARG A 278 18.36 -12.78 57.04
N ARG A 279 18.10 -14.06 57.31
CA ARG A 279 18.99 -15.24 57.29
C ARG A 279 18.16 -16.56 57.39
N ASN A 280 18.54 -17.59 56.61
CA ASN A 280 18.60 -19.06 56.88
C ASN A 280 18.16 -19.58 58.29
N ARG A 281 17.64 -20.80 58.55
CA ARG A 281 17.46 -22.11 57.86
C ARG A 281 16.77 -23.13 58.85
N ARG A 282 16.18 -24.22 58.32
CA ARG A 282 15.80 -25.55 58.95
C ARG A 282 14.44 -25.60 59.69
N THR A 283 13.51 -26.52 59.40
CA THR A 283 13.55 -27.97 59.74
C THR A 283 12.68 -28.86 58.81
N MET A 284 12.88 -30.17 58.92
CA MET A 284 12.65 -31.29 57.98
C MET A 284 11.31 -32.07 58.18
N TRP A 285 10.79 -32.57 57.06
CA TRP A 285 9.80 -33.61 56.67
C TRP A 285 9.01 -34.56 57.64
N ILE A 286 7.94 -35.14 57.02
CA ILE A 286 7.18 -36.42 57.23
C ILE A 286 5.87 -36.27 58.05
N VAL A 287 4.64 -36.59 57.60
CA VAL A 287 4.02 -37.91 57.23
C VAL A 287 2.81 -37.76 56.29
N ILE A 288 2.71 -38.70 55.34
CA ILE A 288 1.63 -38.98 54.38
C ILE A 288 0.52 -39.84 55.01
N GLY A 289 -0.73 -39.66 54.59
CA GLY A 289 -1.67 -40.80 54.43
C GLY A 289 -2.96 -40.74 55.26
N ALA A 290 -4.01 -40.12 54.71
CA ALA A 290 -5.43 -40.48 54.89
C ALA A 290 -6.41 -39.54 54.14
N ALA A 291 -5.98 -38.41 53.60
CA ALA A 291 -6.91 -37.40 53.02
C ALA A 291 -7.06 -37.43 51.47
N GLY A 292 -6.30 -38.26 50.75
CA GLY A 292 -6.32 -38.28 49.28
C GLY A 292 -7.53 -38.98 48.66
N GLY A 293 -8.02 -40.05 49.30
CA GLY A 293 -9.13 -40.87 48.75
C GLY A 293 -10.48 -40.14 48.79
N ALA A 294 -10.74 -39.38 49.86
CA ALA A 294 -11.99 -38.64 50.00
C ALA A 294 -12.13 -37.51 48.98
N LEU A 295 -11.03 -36.84 48.64
CA LEU A 295 -11.03 -35.74 47.67
C LEU A 295 -11.31 -36.24 46.24
N VAL A 296 -10.74 -37.38 45.85
CA VAL A 296 -10.97 -37.97 44.52
C VAL A 296 -12.41 -38.47 44.38
N LEU A 297 -12.98 -39.07 45.42
CA LEU A 297 -14.38 -39.51 45.41
C LEU A 297 -15.37 -38.33 45.40
N LEU A 298 -15.06 -37.24 46.10
CA LEU A 298 -15.86 -36.01 46.06
C LEU A 298 -15.85 -35.37 44.67
N LEU A 299 -14.68 -35.30 44.03
CA LEU A 299 -14.56 -34.75 42.67
C LEU A 299 -15.30 -35.60 41.64
N ALA A 300 -15.22 -36.94 41.74
CA ALA A 300 -15.96 -37.84 40.85
C ALA A 300 -17.48 -37.74 41.05
N ALA A 301 -17.95 -37.61 42.30
CA ALA A 301 -19.37 -37.43 42.61
C ALA A 301 -19.90 -36.08 42.08
N LEU A 302 -19.12 -35.00 42.21
CA LEU A 302 -19.46 -33.68 41.66
C LEU A 302 -19.51 -33.72 40.13
N GLN A 303 -18.58 -34.41 39.48
CA GLN A 303 -18.58 -34.57 38.02
C GLN A 303 -19.79 -35.40 37.55
N GLY A 304 -20.16 -36.46 38.28
CA GLY A 304 -21.36 -37.25 38.03
C GLY A 304 -22.65 -36.44 38.21
N ALA A 305 -22.74 -35.64 39.27
CA ALA A 305 -23.87 -34.74 39.52
C ALA A 305 -24.01 -33.67 38.42
N LEU A 306 -22.89 -33.11 37.96
CA LEU A 306 -22.86 -32.15 36.86
C LEU A 306 -23.37 -32.77 35.55
N VAL A 307 -22.94 -33.99 35.23
CA VAL A 307 -23.41 -34.74 34.04
C VAL A 307 -24.90 -35.07 34.14
N LEU A 308 -25.39 -35.48 35.31
CA LEU A 308 -26.81 -35.75 35.53
C LEU A 308 -27.65 -34.47 35.47
N TRP A 309 -27.13 -33.34 35.96
CA TRP A 309 -27.76 -32.04 35.83
C TRP A 309 -27.84 -31.59 34.37
N PHE A 310 -26.77 -31.75 33.59
CA PHE A 310 -26.78 -31.47 32.15
C PHE A 310 -27.72 -32.42 31.39
N ARG A 311 -27.81 -33.70 31.76
CA ARG A 311 -28.76 -34.65 31.16
C ARG A 311 -30.22 -34.35 31.52
N ARG A 312 -30.50 -33.90 32.75
CA ARG A 312 -31.83 -33.43 33.16
C ARG A 312 -32.20 -32.11 32.48
N ARG A 313 -31.24 -31.17 32.34
CA ARG A 313 -31.42 -29.92 31.60
C ARG A 313 -31.65 -30.15 30.10
N LYS A 314 -31.01 -31.16 29.51
CA LYS A 314 -31.22 -31.57 28.12
C LYS A 314 -32.56 -32.30 27.90
N ARG A 315 -33.12 -32.93 28.93
CA ARG A 315 -34.43 -33.60 28.87
C ARG A 315 -35.63 -32.66 29.14
N ASN A 316 -35.42 -31.56 29.89
CA ASN A 316 -36.46 -30.55 30.13
C ASN A 316 -36.57 -29.46 29.04
N ASN A 317 -35.67 -29.44 28.04
CA ASN A 317 -35.72 -28.47 26.95
C ASN A 317 -36.39 -29.01 25.67
N SER A 318 -37.19 -30.08 25.77
CA SER A 318 -38.00 -30.59 24.67
C SER A 318 -39.42 -30.02 24.75
N THR A 319 -39.54 -28.70 24.61
CA THR A 319 -40.78 -28.03 24.22
C THR A 319 -40.44 -27.02 23.12
N ASN A 320 -41.27 -27.02 22.08
CA ASN A 320 -41.05 -26.47 20.74
C ASN A 320 -41.08 -24.93 20.65
N ASP A 321 -40.76 -24.24 21.75
CA ASP A 321 -40.96 -22.80 21.95
C ASP A 321 -39.63 -21.99 22.00
N GLY A 322 -38.49 -22.70 22.01
CA GLY A 322 -37.16 -22.09 22.16
C GLY A 322 -36.50 -21.61 20.86
N SER A 323 -37.03 -21.96 19.68
CA SER A 323 -36.47 -21.55 18.38
C SER A 323 -36.80 -20.12 18.03
N GLU A 324 -38.05 -19.68 18.25
CA GLU A 324 -38.47 -18.28 18.00
C GLU A 324 -37.79 -17.29 18.95
N GLN A 325 -37.67 -17.66 20.24
CA GLN A 325 -37.00 -16.82 21.25
C GLN A 325 -35.51 -16.65 20.94
N ARG A 326 -34.81 -17.72 20.51
CA ARG A 326 -33.40 -17.66 20.10
C ARG A 326 -33.21 -16.87 18.78
N GLN A 327 -34.16 -16.94 17.85
CA GLN A 327 -34.16 -16.13 16.63
C GLN A 327 -34.34 -14.65 16.93
N ARG A 328 -35.24 -14.28 17.86
CA ARG A 328 -35.39 -12.88 18.33
C ARG A 328 -34.16 -12.37 19.09
N LEU A 329 -33.51 -13.23 19.89
CA LEU A 329 -32.29 -12.88 20.64
C LEU A 329 -31.04 -12.70 19.76
N MET A 330 -30.93 -13.40 18.63
CA MET A 330 -29.88 -13.16 17.62
C MET A 330 -30.03 -11.77 16.96
N LEU A 331 -31.27 -11.28 16.83
CA LEU A 331 -31.63 -9.99 16.25
C LEU A 331 -31.56 -8.82 17.25
N GLN A 332 -31.30 -9.07 18.54
CA GLN A 332 -31.30 -8.07 19.62
C GLN A 332 -30.13 -8.26 20.61
N ARG A 333 -28.89 -8.31 20.12
CA ARG A 333 -27.73 -8.15 21.00
C ARG A 333 -27.53 -6.65 21.34
N PRO A 334 -27.31 -6.26 22.61
CA PRO A 334 -27.11 -4.86 22.98
C PRO A 334 -25.79 -4.37 22.38
N GLY A 335 -25.88 -3.38 21.48
CA GLY A 335 -24.78 -2.87 20.64
C GLY A 335 -25.10 -2.90 19.13
N SER A 336 -26.15 -3.62 18.73
CA SER A 336 -26.57 -3.74 17.32
C SER A 336 -27.48 -2.60 16.88
N PHE A 337 -27.04 -1.85 15.87
CA PHE A 337 -27.87 -0.92 15.10
C PHE A 337 -29.05 -1.64 14.44
N SER A 338 -30.10 -0.87 14.14
CA SER A 338 -31.37 -1.35 13.61
C SER A 338 -31.21 -1.92 12.19
N ILE A 339 -31.53 -3.21 12.00
CA ILE A 339 -31.73 -3.91 10.71
C ILE A 339 -33.00 -3.36 9.99
N SER A 340 -33.36 -2.09 10.19
CA SER A 340 -34.56 -1.47 9.63
C SER A 340 -34.42 -1.11 8.14
N ALA A 341 -33.22 -1.15 7.58
CA ALA A 341 -32.97 -0.80 6.18
C ALA A 341 -33.15 -1.97 5.18
N VAL A 342 -33.22 -3.22 5.66
CA VAL A 342 -33.32 -4.42 4.82
C VAL A 342 -34.78 -4.88 4.75
N GLU A 343 -35.33 -4.97 3.53
CA GLU A 343 -36.72 -5.38 3.32
C GLU A 343 -36.96 -6.84 3.77
N ARG A 344 -38.09 -7.10 4.42
CA ARG A 344 -38.47 -8.45 4.84
C ARG A 344 -39.44 -9.05 3.85
N PHE A 345 -39.00 -10.12 3.19
CA PHE A 345 -39.82 -10.89 2.26
C PHE A 345 -40.43 -12.12 2.96
N THR A 346 -41.63 -12.49 2.56
CA THR A 346 -42.22 -13.78 2.91
C THR A 346 -41.69 -14.86 1.96
N ILE A 347 -41.63 -16.11 2.42
CA ILE A 347 -41.15 -17.21 1.59
C ILE A 347 -42.09 -17.46 0.40
N GLU A 348 -43.39 -17.22 0.57
CA GLU A 348 -44.40 -17.38 -0.46
C GLU A 348 -44.19 -16.37 -1.60
N ALA A 349 -43.82 -15.13 -1.27
CA ALA A 349 -43.53 -14.11 -2.27
C ALA A 349 -42.27 -14.47 -3.08
N LEU A 350 -41.23 -14.98 -2.42
CA LEU A 350 -39.99 -15.43 -3.09
C LEU A 350 -40.20 -16.70 -3.92
N ALA A 351 -41.05 -17.62 -3.44
CA ALA A 351 -41.46 -18.80 -4.19
C ALA A 351 -42.23 -18.39 -5.47
N ALA A 352 -43.19 -17.47 -5.37
CA ALA A 352 -43.90 -16.95 -6.54
C ALA A 352 -42.94 -16.26 -7.53
N ALA A 353 -41.98 -15.46 -7.04
CA ALA A 353 -41.01 -14.77 -7.88
C ALA A 353 -40.05 -15.72 -8.62
N THR A 354 -39.85 -16.95 -8.13
CA THR A 354 -38.89 -17.94 -8.65
C THR A 354 -39.55 -19.16 -9.28
N ASP A 355 -40.88 -19.13 -9.48
CA ASP A 355 -41.65 -20.30 -9.93
C ASP A 355 -41.41 -21.53 -9.03
N ASN A 356 -41.62 -21.33 -7.73
CA ASN A 356 -41.36 -22.30 -6.66
C ASN A 356 -39.92 -22.81 -6.61
N PHE A 357 -38.94 -21.91 -6.76
CA PHE A 357 -37.52 -22.25 -6.80
C PHE A 357 -37.18 -23.30 -7.86
N SER A 358 -37.79 -23.18 -9.05
CA SER A 358 -37.58 -24.15 -10.13
C SER A 358 -36.12 -24.19 -10.60
N ASP A 359 -35.65 -25.37 -11.00
CA ASP A 359 -34.30 -25.54 -11.56
C ASP A 359 -34.09 -24.68 -12.82
N ALA A 360 -35.16 -24.35 -13.56
CA ALA A 360 -35.11 -23.45 -14.71
C ALA A 360 -34.75 -22.00 -14.36
N ARG A 361 -34.99 -21.58 -13.10
CA ARG A 361 -34.61 -20.27 -12.58
C ARG A 361 -33.27 -20.29 -11.85
N ARG A 362 -32.64 -21.45 -11.68
CA ARG A 362 -31.36 -21.56 -10.96
C ARG A 362 -30.22 -21.02 -11.81
N ILE A 363 -29.52 -20.02 -11.27
CA ILE A 363 -28.38 -19.37 -11.93
C ILE A 363 -27.02 -19.76 -11.33
N GLY A 364 -27.01 -20.38 -10.14
CA GLY A 364 -25.78 -20.85 -9.52
C GLY A 364 -26.01 -21.79 -8.34
N THR A 365 -24.96 -22.54 -7.98
CA THR A 365 -24.93 -23.42 -6.81
C THR A 365 -23.56 -23.33 -6.14
N GLY A 366 -23.53 -23.03 -4.85
CA GLY A 366 -22.31 -22.90 -4.05
C GLY A 366 -22.36 -23.71 -2.75
N SER A 367 -21.31 -23.60 -1.94
CA SER A 367 -21.21 -24.26 -0.62
C SER A 367 -22.35 -23.87 0.34
N PHE A 368 -22.85 -22.64 0.19
CA PHE A 368 -23.84 -22.04 1.07
C PHE A 368 -25.29 -22.14 0.58
N GLY A 369 -25.52 -22.64 -0.64
CA GLY A 369 -26.88 -22.81 -1.18
C GLY A 369 -26.98 -22.62 -2.69
N SER A 370 -28.22 -22.51 -3.15
CA SER A 370 -28.57 -22.29 -4.56
C SER A 370 -29.01 -20.83 -4.76
N VAL A 371 -28.67 -20.26 -5.93
CA VAL A 371 -29.07 -18.91 -6.31
C VAL A 371 -30.04 -18.98 -7.48
N TYR A 372 -31.16 -18.28 -7.36
CA TYR A 372 -32.24 -18.25 -8.34
C TYR A 372 -32.44 -16.84 -8.89
N ARG A 373 -32.71 -16.71 -10.18
CA ARG A 373 -33.25 -15.46 -10.75
C ARG A 373 -34.74 -15.41 -10.44
N GLY A 374 -35.18 -14.34 -9.79
CA GLY A 374 -36.60 -14.06 -9.56
C GLY A 374 -37.02 -12.72 -10.12
N THR A 375 -38.32 -12.55 -10.32
CA THR A 375 -38.91 -11.27 -10.70
C THR A 375 -39.94 -10.90 -9.63
N LEU A 376 -39.69 -9.80 -8.91
CA LEU A 376 -40.60 -9.31 -7.85
C LEU A 376 -41.91 -8.77 -8.46
N PRO A 377 -43.00 -8.62 -7.68
CA PRO A 377 -44.27 -8.06 -8.17
C PRO A 377 -44.15 -6.67 -8.79
N SER A 378 -43.12 -5.90 -8.40
CA SER A 378 -42.79 -4.61 -9.00
C SER A 378 -42.21 -4.69 -10.41
N GLY A 379 -41.96 -5.90 -10.93
CA GLY A 379 -41.27 -6.14 -12.20
C GLY A 379 -39.74 -6.12 -12.10
N ARG A 380 -39.20 -5.87 -10.89
CA ARG A 380 -37.74 -5.84 -10.66
C ARG A 380 -37.17 -7.25 -10.64
N ASP A 381 -36.14 -7.48 -11.46
CA ASP A 381 -35.34 -8.71 -11.41
C ASP A 381 -34.39 -8.71 -10.21
N VAL A 382 -34.29 -9.87 -9.56
CA VAL A 382 -33.49 -10.08 -8.35
C VAL A 382 -32.76 -11.42 -8.39
N ALA A 383 -31.67 -11.51 -7.64
CA ALA A 383 -31.00 -12.78 -7.34
C ALA A 383 -31.39 -13.23 -5.92
N ILE A 384 -31.87 -14.46 -5.79
CA ILE A 384 -32.40 -15.02 -4.54
C ILE A 384 -31.51 -16.19 -4.13
N LYS A 385 -30.67 -15.97 -3.11
CA LYS A 385 -29.78 -16.99 -2.54
C LYS A 385 -30.49 -17.70 -1.40
N ARG A 386 -30.78 -18.98 -1.58
CA ARG A 386 -31.45 -19.82 -0.59
C ARG A 386 -30.48 -20.87 -0.04
N ALA A 387 -30.36 -20.94 1.28
CA ALA A 387 -29.57 -21.98 1.92
C ALA A 387 -30.35 -23.31 1.93
N GLU A 388 -30.10 -24.18 0.95
CA GLU A 388 -30.81 -25.45 0.80
C GLU A 388 -30.17 -26.59 1.61
N GLU A 389 -30.98 -27.42 2.28
CA GLU A 389 -30.55 -28.77 2.67
C GLU A 389 -30.65 -29.71 1.46
N PRO A 390 -29.54 -30.30 0.97
CA PRO A 390 -29.62 -31.19 -0.18
C PRO A 390 -30.51 -32.40 0.15
N ALA A 391 -31.60 -32.55 -0.61
CA ALA A 391 -32.61 -33.59 -0.44
C ALA A 391 -32.04 -35.03 -0.47
N SER A 392 -30.87 -35.22 -1.08
CA SER A 392 -30.16 -36.49 -1.25
C SER A 392 -29.10 -36.81 -0.20
N ALA A 393 -28.91 -35.96 0.82
CA ALA A 393 -27.90 -36.23 1.85
C ALA A 393 -28.30 -37.43 2.70
N ARG A 394 -27.67 -38.58 2.50
CA ARG A 394 -27.71 -39.72 3.44
C ARG A 394 -27.49 -39.22 4.87
N PRO A 395 -28.17 -39.78 5.90
CA PRO A 395 -27.93 -39.40 7.28
C PRO A 395 -26.45 -39.64 7.60
N SER A 396 -25.69 -38.56 7.70
CA SER A 396 -24.25 -38.54 7.97
C SER A 396 -24.00 -37.72 9.23
N THR A 397 -22.95 -38.09 9.96
CA THR A 397 -22.52 -37.44 11.21
C THR A 397 -22.11 -35.97 11.01
N SER A 398 -21.89 -35.52 9.76
CA SER A 398 -21.55 -34.14 9.40
C SER A 398 -22.74 -33.21 9.14
N ARG A 399 -23.99 -33.71 9.14
CA ARG A 399 -25.20 -32.89 8.94
C ARG A 399 -25.31 -31.68 9.91
N PRO A 400 -25.08 -31.83 11.22
CA PRO A 400 -25.18 -30.71 12.17
C PRO A 400 -24.11 -29.64 11.95
N LEU A 401 -22.89 -30.04 11.56
CA LEU A 401 -21.77 -29.15 11.29
C LEU A 401 -22.06 -28.28 10.04
N ARG A 402 -22.44 -28.90 8.93
CA ARG A 402 -22.76 -28.18 7.67
C ARG A 402 -23.92 -27.20 7.83
N ARG A 403 -24.93 -27.55 8.64
CA ARG A 403 -26.03 -26.64 8.94
C ARG A 403 -25.55 -25.42 9.73
N ARG A 404 -24.70 -25.62 10.73
CA ARG A 404 -24.11 -24.54 11.52
C ARG A 404 -23.24 -23.61 10.67
N ASP A 405 -22.45 -24.16 9.75
CA ASP A 405 -21.58 -23.37 8.86
C ASP A 405 -22.43 -22.48 7.92
N ARG A 406 -23.54 -22.99 7.40
CA ARG A 406 -24.49 -22.21 6.59
C ARG A 406 -25.22 -21.13 7.38
N GLU A 407 -25.61 -21.44 8.62
CA GLU A 407 -26.21 -20.44 9.52
C GLU A 407 -25.21 -19.32 9.84
N ALA A 408 -23.95 -19.66 10.09
CA ALA A 408 -22.88 -18.69 10.30
C ALA A 408 -22.61 -17.84 9.04
N ALA A 409 -22.57 -18.46 7.86
CA ALA A 409 -22.35 -17.75 6.60
C ALA A 409 -23.50 -16.78 6.27
N PHE A 410 -24.75 -17.21 6.43
CA PHE A 410 -25.91 -16.34 6.28
C PHE A 410 -25.86 -15.14 7.24
N ALA A 411 -25.52 -15.39 8.51
CA ALA A 411 -25.42 -14.33 9.51
C ALA A 411 -24.28 -13.36 9.22
N SER A 412 -23.12 -13.86 8.78
CA SER A 412 -21.98 -13.04 8.39
C SER A 412 -22.32 -12.14 7.20
N GLU A 413 -22.86 -12.74 6.14
CA GLU A 413 -23.24 -12.04 4.91
C GLU A 413 -24.31 -10.98 5.16
N LEU A 414 -25.35 -11.30 5.94
CA LEU A 414 -26.37 -10.33 6.34
C LEU A 414 -25.77 -9.18 7.15
N THR A 415 -24.81 -9.46 8.04
CA THR A 415 -24.19 -8.46 8.92
C THR A 415 -23.26 -7.53 8.13
N ALA A 416 -22.46 -8.08 7.21
CA ALA A 416 -21.55 -7.32 6.37
C ALA A 416 -22.33 -6.42 5.39
N LEU A 417 -23.29 -6.98 4.66
CA LEU A 417 -24.01 -6.27 3.60
C LEU A 417 -25.10 -5.34 4.10
N ALA A 418 -25.68 -5.57 5.28
CA ALA A 418 -26.58 -4.58 5.88
C ALA A 418 -25.88 -3.24 6.18
N ARG A 419 -24.54 -3.21 6.17
CA ARG A 419 -23.71 -2.04 6.47
C ARG A 419 -22.96 -1.49 5.25
N ALA A 420 -22.91 -2.25 4.15
CA ALA A 420 -22.17 -1.90 2.97
C ALA A 420 -23.10 -1.36 1.87
N ASN A 421 -22.95 -0.09 1.53
CA ASN A 421 -23.62 0.50 0.38
C ASN A 421 -22.57 1.22 -0.48
N HIS A 422 -22.11 0.53 -1.53
CA HIS A 422 -21.09 1.04 -2.42
C HIS A 422 -21.37 0.55 -3.85
N LYS A 423 -21.08 1.37 -4.86
CA LYS A 423 -21.36 1.04 -6.27
C LYS A 423 -20.66 -0.25 -6.75
N ASN A 424 -19.54 -0.62 -6.12
CA ASN A 424 -18.76 -1.82 -6.44
C ASN A 424 -18.91 -2.96 -5.42
N ILE A 425 -19.99 -2.95 -4.63
CA ILE A 425 -20.38 -4.06 -3.74
C ILE A 425 -21.82 -4.43 -4.08
N VAL A 426 -22.13 -5.72 -4.16
CA VAL A 426 -23.48 -6.18 -4.49
C VAL A 426 -24.46 -5.73 -3.41
N CYS A 427 -25.56 -5.10 -3.82
CA CYS A 427 -26.58 -4.56 -2.95
C CYS A 427 -27.51 -5.68 -2.43
N LEU A 428 -27.60 -5.81 -1.10
CA LEU A 428 -28.60 -6.62 -0.43
C LEU A 428 -29.93 -5.84 -0.35
N LEU A 429 -30.97 -6.36 -1.02
CA LEU A 429 -32.29 -5.74 -1.08
C LEU A 429 -33.17 -6.17 0.08
N GLY A 430 -33.04 -7.43 0.50
CA GLY A 430 -33.89 -7.97 1.55
C GLY A 430 -33.50 -9.36 2.02
N CYS A 431 -34.24 -9.86 2.99
CA CYS A 431 -34.07 -11.22 3.49
C CYS A 431 -35.39 -11.86 3.92
N CYS A 432 -35.38 -13.19 3.96
CA CYS A 432 -36.39 -14.02 4.62
C CYS A 432 -35.66 -14.89 5.66
N ALA A 433 -35.94 -14.64 6.94
CA ALA A 433 -35.25 -15.30 8.06
C ALA A 433 -36.18 -16.17 8.95
N VAL A 434 -37.50 -16.12 8.72
CA VAL A 434 -38.49 -16.89 9.45
C VAL A 434 -38.73 -18.20 8.70
N GLY A 435 -38.47 -19.34 9.35
CA GLY A 435 -38.56 -20.69 8.74
C GLY A 435 -37.40 -21.05 7.81
N GLU A 436 -37.07 -20.17 6.86
CA GLU A 436 -36.05 -20.37 5.83
C GLU A 436 -34.89 -19.35 5.98
N ARG A 437 -33.82 -19.53 5.20
CA ARG A 437 -32.65 -18.63 5.15
C ARG A 437 -32.45 -18.20 3.71
N VAL A 438 -33.02 -17.05 3.37
CA VAL A 438 -32.98 -16.51 2.02
C VAL A 438 -32.52 -15.07 2.03
N LEU A 439 -31.57 -14.75 1.15
CA LEU A 439 -31.08 -13.38 0.90
C LEU A 439 -31.47 -12.97 -0.52
N VAL A 440 -31.91 -11.73 -0.68
CA VAL A 440 -32.38 -11.17 -1.94
C VAL A 440 -31.45 -10.01 -2.34
N TYR A 441 -30.88 -10.10 -3.52
CA TYR A 441 -29.90 -9.14 -4.06
C TYR A 441 -30.39 -8.55 -5.37
N GLU A 442 -29.75 -7.46 -5.79
CA GLU A 442 -29.81 -7.04 -7.19
C GLU A 442 -29.36 -8.15 -8.14
N PHE A 443 -29.96 -8.20 -9.33
CA PHE A 443 -29.59 -9.18 -10.35
C PHE A 443 -28.41 -8.67 -11.18
N MET A 444 -27.36 -9.48 -11.30
CA MET A 444 -26.14 -9.17 -12.04
C MET A 444 -26.21 -9.80 -13.44
N ALA A 445 -26.65 -9.02 -14.43
CA ALA A 445 -27.06 -9.52 -15.74
C ALA A 445 -25.95 -10.22 -16.52
N ASN A 446 -24.68 -9.84 -16.32
CA ASN A 446 -23.53 -10.40 -17.01
C ASN A 446 -22.80 -11.51 -16.22
N GLY A 447 -23.38 -11.95 -15.10
CA GLY A 447 -22.85 -13.10 -14.34
C GLY A 447 -21.52 -12.82 -13.64
N THR A 448 -20.69 -13.85 -13.50
CA THR A 448 -19.39 -13.77 -12.79
C THR A 448 -18.26 -13.39 -13.73
N LEU A 449 -17.24 -12.69 -13.22
CA LEU A 449 -15.99 -12.45 -13.95
C LEU A 449 -15.30 -13.77 -14.34
N HIS A 450 -15.38 -14.79 -13.48
CA HIS A 450 -14.84 -16.12 -13.78
C HIS A 450 -15.42 -16.70 -15.09
N ASP A 451 -16.74 -16.65 -15.24
CA ASP A 451 -17.41 -17.17 -16.43
C ASP A 451 -17.11 -16.33 -17.67
N GLN A 452 -17.02 -15.01 -17.52
CA GLN A 452 -16.66 -14.11 -18.62
C GLN A 452 -15.21 -14.31 -19.10
N LEU A 453 -14.29 -14.71 -18.21
CA LEU A 453 -12.88 -14.90 -18.54
C LEU A 453 -12.57 -16.33 -19.03
N HIS A 454 -13.24 -17.33 -18.46
CA HIS A 454 -12.91 -18.76 -18.60
C HIS A 454 -14.03 -19.62 -19.21
N GLY A 455 -15.17 -19.03 -19.53
CA GLY A 455 -16.33 -19.69 -20.12
C GLY A 455 -16.15 -20.07 -21.60
N SER A 456 -17.10 -20.86 -22.11
CA SER A 456 -17.13 -21.30 -23.51
C SER A 456 -17.98 -20.36 -24.34
N ASN A 457 -17.40 -19.25 -24.80
CA ASN A 457 -17.93 -18.32 -25.80
C ASN A 457 -16.80 -17.36 -26.22
N PRO A 458 -16.89 -16.66 -27.37
CA PRO A 458 -16.01 -15.52 -27.60
C PRO A 458 -16.12 -14.55 -26.42
N LEU A 459 -14.98 -13.97 -26.02
CA LEU A 459 -14.92 -13.03 -24.90
C LEU A 459 -15.89 -11.87 -25.17
N ALA A 460 -16.67 -11.50 -24.16
CA ALA A 460 -17.54 -10.34 -24.26
C ALA A 460 -16.72 -9.05 -24.46
N PRO A 461 -17.24 -8.03 -25.16
CA PRO A 461 -16.43 -6.89 -25.60
C PRO A 461 -15.61 -6.21 -24.49
N PRO A 462 -16.15 -5.98 -23.26
CA PRO A 462 -15.35 -5.37 -22.19
C PRO A 462 -14.18 -6.26 -21.75
N VAL A 463 -14.38 -7.58 -21.64
CA VAL A 463 -13.33 -8.54 -21.25
C VAL A 463 -12.38 -8.88 -22.41
N ALA A 464 -12.79 -8.63 -23.64
CA ALA A 464 -11.99 -8.75 -24.86
C ALA A 464 -11.04 -7.55 -25.09
N SER A 465 -10.91 -6.63 -24.14
CA SER A 465 -10.03 -5.46 -24.23
C SER A 465 -9.17 -5.29 -22.97
N TRP A 466 -7.94 -4.82 -23.11
CA TRP A 466 -7.05 -4.55 -21.96
C TRP A 466 -7.64 -3.49 -21.05
N ARG A 467 -8.07 -2.37 -21.62
CA ARG A 467 -8.78 -1.31 -20.92
C ARG A 467 -9.97 -1.81 -20.11
N GLY A 468 -10.84 -2.63 -20.70
CA GLY A 468 -12.02 -3.13 -20.01
C GLY A 468 -11.69 -4.09 -18.87
N ARG A 469 -10.65 -4.93 -19.01
CA ARG A 469 -10.13 -5.74 -17.89
C ARG A 469 -9.59 -4.87 -16.76
N LEU A 470 -8.85 -3.81 -17.07
CA LEU A 470 -8.36 -2.86 -16.07
C LEU A 470 -9.50 -2.09 -15.38
N ALA A 471 -10.57 -1.73 -16.10
CA ALA A 471 -11.75 -1.10 -15.51
C ALA A 471 -12.47 -2.03 -14.52
N ILE A 472 -12.65 -3.30 -14.90
CA ILE A 472 -13.21 -4.34 -14.02
C ILE A 472 -12.34 -4.53 -12.77
N ALA A 473 -11.01 -4.58 -12.94
CA ALA A 473 -10.08 -4.67 -11.83
C ALA A 473 -10.23 -3.49 -10.87
N LEU A 474 -10.26 -2.26 -11.41
CA LEU A 474 -10.39 -1.03 -10.63
C LEU A 474 -11.71 -1.00 -9.85
N ASP A 475 -12.82 -1.36 -10.49
CA ASP A 475 -14.12 -1.45 -9.84
C ASP A 475 -14.09 -2.45 -8.67
N ALA A 476 -13.59 -3.66 -8.88
CA ALA A 476 -13.44 -4.64 -7.81
C ALA A 476 -12.52 -4.14 -6.68
N ALA A 477 -11.38 -3.51 -7.03
CA ALA A 477 -10.44 -2.96 -6.06
C ALA A 477 -11.09 -1.90 -5.16
N ARG A 478 -11.88 -0.98 -5.73
CA ARG A 478 -12.63 0.04 -4.97
C ARG A 478 -13.67 -0.58 -4.03
N GLY A 479 -14.30 -1.67 -4.45
CA GLY A 479 -15.19 -2.46 -3.58
C GLY A 479 -14.46 -3.02 -2.35
N ILE A 480 -13.24 -3.55 -2.56
CA ILE A 480 -12.42 -4.12 -1.48
C ILE A 480 -11.84 -3.03 -0.58
N GLU A 481 -11.33 -1.94 -1.16
CA GLU A 481 -10.87 -0.77 -0.42
C GLU A 481 -11.96 -0.24 0.51
N TYR A 482 -13.20 -0.12 0.01
CA TYR A 482 -14.32 0.32 0.84
C TYR A 482 -14.52 -0.56 2.08
N MET A 483 -14.39 -1.87 1.93
CA MET A 483 -14.52 -2.80 3.06
C MET A 483 -13.40 -2.62 4.09
N HIS A 484 -12.18 -2.35 3.64
CA HIS A 484 -11.00 -2.24 4.53
C HIS A 484 -10.90 -0.87 5.21
N VAL A 485 -11.18 0.20 4.48
CA VAL A 485 -10.86 1.58 4.89
C VAL A 485 -12.10 2.34 5.37
N TYR A 486 -13.23 2.20 4.68
CA TYR A 486 -14.41 3.06 4.88
C TYR A 486 -15.53 2.37 5.67
N ALA A 487 -15.63 1.05 5.62
CA ALA A 487 -16.59 0.31 6.42
C ALA A 487 -16.23 0.41 7.92
N VAL A 488 -17.21 0.79 8.73
CA VAL A 488 -17.04 0.84 10.18
C VAL A 488 -17.95 -0.22 10.81
N PRO A 489 -17.41 -1.18 11.56
CA PRO A 489 -15.99 -1.49 11.62
C PRO A 489 -15.50 -2.18 10.31
N PRO A 490 -14.18 -2.27 10.07
CA PRO A 490 -13.64 -2.86 8.84
C PRO A 490 -14.09 -4.30 8.60
N VAL A 491 -14.24 -4.65 7.33
CA VAL A 491 -14.68 -5.97 6.87
C VAL A 491 -13.56 -6.62 6.04
N ILE A 492 -13.09 -7.79 6.46
CA ILE A 492 -12.21 -8.63 5.62
C ILE A 492 -13.09 -9.66 4.92
N HIS A 493 -13.01 -9.72 3.59
CA HIS A 493 -13.86 -10.57 2.76
C HIS A 493 -13.49 -12.06 2.87
N ARG A 494 -12.19 -12.38 2.90
CA ARG A 494 -11.58 -13.74 3.01
C ARG A 494 -11.74 -14.66 1.81
N ASP A 495 -12.64 -14.35 0.87
CA ASP A 495 -12.88 -15.18 -0.31
C ASP A 495 -12.94 -14.36 -1.60
N VAL A 496 -12.02 -13.40 -1.76
CA VAL A 496 -11.88 -12.64 -3.00
C VAL A 496 -11.38 -13.57 -4.11
N LYS A 497 -12.16 -13.68 -5.19
CA LYS A 497 -11.86 -14.49 -6.37
C LYS A 497 -12.71 -14.04 -7.56
N SER A 498 -12.31 -14.40 -8.78
CA SER A 498 -13.05 -14.03 -10.00
C SER A 498 -14.51 -14.52 -10.01
N ALA A 499 -14.84 -15.63 -9.32
CA ALA A 499 -16.22 -16.11 -9.20
C ALA A 499 -17.09 -15.28 -8.25
N ASN A 500 -16.48 -14.48 -7.38
CA ASN A 500 -17.14 -13.60 -6.41
C ASN A 500 -17.10 -12.12 -6.83
N ILE A 501 -16.68 -11.85 -8.07
CA ILE A 501 -16.76 -10.54 -8.70
C ILE A 501 -17.83 -10.66 -9.79
N LEU A 502 -18.96 -10.00 -9.60
CA LEU A 502 -20.11 -10.05 -10.50
C LEU A 502 -20.18 -8.79 -11.38
N LEU A 503 -20.81 -8.91 -12.54
CA LEU A 503 -20.90 -7.84 -13.54
C LEU A 503 -22.38 -7.47 -13.77
N ASP A 504 -22.72 -6.20 -13.56
CA ASP A 504 -24.07 -5.71 -13.84
C ASP A 504 -24.28 -5.50 -15.34
N ASP A 505 -25.46 -5.04 -15.74
CA ASP A 505 -25.83 -4.77 -17.13
C ASP A 505 -24.94 -3.71 -17.80
N ALA A 506 -24.39 -2.78 -17.02
CA ALA A 506 -23.44 -1.77 -17.47
C ALA A 506 -21.97 -2.24 -17.44
N TRP A 507 -21.71 -3.51 -17.11
CA TRP A 507 -20.38 -4.10 -16.92
C TRP A 507 -19.57 -3.52 -15.75
N THR A 508 -20.25 -2.88 -14.79
CA THR A 508 -19.64 -2.46 -13.53
C THR A 508 -19.36 -3.69 -12.69
N ALA A 509 -18.12 -3.82 -12.20
CA ALA A 509 -17.76 -4.93 -11.33
C ALA A 509 -18.19 -4.67 -9.89
N LYS A 510 -18.79 -5.69 -9.25
CA LYS A 510 -19.22 -5.66 -7.86
C LYS A 510 -18.77 -6.90 -7.10
N VAL A 511 -18.19 -6.70 -5.92
CA VAL A 511 -17.78 -7.78 -5.01
C VAL A 511 -19.01 -8.41 -4.36
N ALA A 512 -19.05 -9.73 -4.31
CA ALA A 512 -20.17 -10.55 -3.85
C ALA A 512 -19.72 -11.71 -2.94
N ASP A 513 -20.68 -12.41 -2.33
CA ASP A 513 -20.51 -13.60 -1.49
C ASP A 513 -19.70 -13.39 -0.20
N PHE A 514 -20.33 -12.72 0.76
CA PHE A 514 -19.74 -12.36 2.05
C PHE A 514 -19.90 -13.47 3.10
N GLY A 515 -20.20 -14.70 2.68
CA GLY A 515 -20.48 -15.84 3.58
C GLY A 515 -19.29 -16.24 4.45
N LEU A 516 -18.06 -15.90 4.07
CA LEU A 516 -16.84 -16.11 4.87
C LEU A 516 -16.31 -14.82 5.50
N SER A 517 -16.95 -13.67 5.24
CA SER A 517 -16.44 -12.38 5.67
C SER A 517 -16.34 -12.29 7.19
N SER A 518 -15.48 -11.38 7.65
CA SER A 518 -15.30 -11.10 9.06
C SER A 518 -15.30 -9.62 9.29
N VAL A 519 -16.28 -9.20 10.06
CA VAL A 519 -16.37 -7.88 10.65
C VAL A 519 -15.41 -7.87 11.83
N LEU A 520 -14.34 -7.08 11.75
CA LEU A 520 -13.34 -6.99 12.82
C LEU A 520 -13.87 -6.08 13.93
N ASP A 521 -13.91 -6.55 15.17
CA ASP A 521 -14.11 -5.62 16.29
C ASP A 521 -12.85 -4.76 16.43
N ALA A 522 -12.99 -3.48 16.76
CA ALA A 522 -11.89 -2.49 16.82
C ALA A 522 -10.71 -2.90 17.73
N THR A 523 -10.90 -3.90 18.60
CA THR A 523 -9.87 -4.49 19.48
C THR A 523 -9.09 -5.66 18.86
N THR A 524 -9.45 -6.11 17.65
CA THR A 524 -8.92 -7.33 17.00
C THR A 524 -8.40 -7.10 15.58
N ALA A 525 -8.41 -5.85 15.09
CA ALA A 525 -7.86 -5.50 13.79
C ALA A 525 -6.33 -5.70 13.80
N ALA A 526 -5.90 -6.91 13.45
CA ALA A 526 -4.50 -7.25 13.27
C ALA A 526 -3.95 -6.47 12.08
N HIS A 527 -3.33 -5.34 12.37
CA HIS A 527 -2.39 -4.72 11.46
C HIS A 527 -1.09 -5.53 11.53
N CYS A 528 -0.27 -5.42 10.49
CA CYS A 528 1.09 -5.91 10.57
C CYS A 528 1.77 -5.33 11.82
N PRO A 529 2.43 -6.16 12.65
CA PRO A 529 3.16 -5.64 13.79
C PRO A 529 4.26 -4.71 13.28
N ASP A 530 4.19 -3.43 13.66
CA ASP A 530 5.31 -2.52 13.47
C ASP A 530 6.51 -3.06 14.26
N ASN A 531 7.68 -3.07 13.62
CA ASN A 531 8.91 -3.66 14.17
C ASN A 531 9.45 -2.98 15.45
N ASN A 532 8.77 -1.96 15.99
CA ASN A 532 9.20 -1.21 17.17
C ASN A 532 8.14 -1.25 18.30
N ASN A 533 8.23 -2.29 19.14
CA ASN A 533 7.74 -2.43 20.53
C ASN A 533 6.20 -2.38 20.74
N ASN A 534 5.50 -3.38 21.31
CA ASN A 534 5.77 -4.13 22.52
C ASN A 534 5.27 -5.58 22.40
N ALA A 535 6.01 -6.53 22.98
CA ALA A 535 5.59 -7.92 23.22
C ALA A 535 4.48 -8.02 24.30
N GLY A 536 3.37 -7.30 24.11
CA GLY A 536 2.21 -7.26 25.00
C GLY A 536 0.88 -7.47 24.29
N ASP A 537 0.81 -7.34 22.96
CA ASP A 537 -0.40 -7.65 22.23
C ASP A 537 -0.50 -9.16 22.06
N THR A 538 -1.43 -9.74 22.83
CA THR A 538 -1.81 -11.15 22.69
C THR A 538 -2.15 -11.37 21.22
N PRO A 539 -1.49 -12.29 20.50
CA PRO A 539 -1.83 -12.55 19.10
C PRO A 539 -3.34 -12.82 19.02
N PRO A 540 -4.03 -12.22 18.04
CA PRO A 540 -5.47 -12.43 17.90
C PRO A 540 -5.74 -13.93 17.87
N PRO A 541 -6.82 -14.41 18.51
CA PRO A 541 -7.10 -15.84 18.59
C PRO A 541 -7.08 -16.44 17.18
N PRO A 542 -6.43 -17.61 16.98
CA PRO A 542 -6.32 -18.23 15.67
C PRO A 542 -7.71 -18.40 15.09
N VAL A 543 -7.91 -17.83 13.90
CA VAL A 543 -9.18 -17.89 13.21
C VAL A 543 -9.20 -19.15 12.35
N TYR A 544 -10.30 -19.90 12.39
CA TYR A 544 -10.48 -21.07 11.52
C TYR A 544 -10.20 -20.70 10.04
N THR A 545 -9.27 -21.41 9.41
CA THR A 545 -8.84 -21.15 8.04
C THR A 545 -10.00 -21.38 7.07
N GLY A 546 -10.38 -20.34 6.32
CA GLY A 546 -11.42 -20.41 5.29
C GLY A 546 -11.01 -19.61 4.05
N GLY A 547 -11.39 -20.09 2.87
CA GLY A 547 -11.08 -19.45 1.59
C GLY A 547 -11.01 -20.47 0.45
N THR A 548 -10.76 -20.00 -0.77
CA THR A 548 -10.67 -20.84 -1.97
C THR A 548 -9.21 -21.18 -2.31
N VAL A 549 -8.91 -22.48 -2.49
CA VAL A 549 -7.58 -22.97 -2.87
C VAL A 549 -7.10 -22.29 -4.16
N GLY A 550 -5.86 -21.78 -4.13
CA GLY A 550 -5.27 -21.01 -5.22
C GLY A 550 -5.29 -19.50 -4.98
N TYR A 551 -6.33 -18.99 -4.31
CA TYR A 551 -6.46 -17.58 -3.93
C TYR A 551 -6.04 -17.31 -2.48
N MET A 552 -6.05 -18.33 -1.62
CA MET A 552 -5.70 -18.19 -0.22
C MET A 552 -4.28 -17.65 -0.02
N ASP A 553 -4.18 -16.61 0.80
CA ASP A 553 -2.94 -16.08 1.33
C ASP A 553 -2.13 -17.17 2.05
N PRO A 554 -0.91 -17.48 1.60
CA PRO A 554 -0.07 -18.53 2.19
C PRO A 554 0.36 -18.19 3.63
N GLU A 555 0.47 -16.91 3.98
CA GLU A 555 0.80 -16.47 5.33
C GLU A 555 -0.38 -16.71 6.28
N TYR A 556 -1.58 -16.25 5.91
CA TYR A 556 -2.81 -16.56 6.66
C TYR A 556 -3.06 -18.06 6.79
N TYR A 557 -2.87 -18.82 5.71
CA TYR A 557 -3.05 -20.27 5.74
C TYR A 557 -2.11 -20.95 6.75
N ARG A 558 -0.85 -20.50 6.83
CA ARG A 558 0.18 -21.07 7.70
C ARG A 558 0.09 -20.58 9.14
N LEU A 559 -0.13 -19.28 9.34
CA LEU A 559 -0.07 -18.62 10.66
C LEU A 559 -1.43 -18.52 11.33
N GLN A 560 -2.53 -18.72 10.61
CA GLN A 560 -3.91 -18.47 11.07
C GLN A 560 -4.15 -17.03 11.57
N HIS A 561 -3.30 -16.10 11.13
CA HIS A 561 -3.45 -14.67 11.35
C HIS A 561 -4.07 -14.05 10.10
N LEU A 562 -5.29 -13.56 10.25
CA LEU A 562 -6.00 -12.89 9.17
C LEU A 562 -5.83 -11.38 9.28
N THR A 563 -5.45 -10.76 8.18
CA THR A 563 -5.37 -9.31 8.03
C THR A 563 -6.06 -8.87 6.73
N ASP A 564 -6.24 -7.57 6.55
CA ASP A 564 -6.65 -6.96 5.28
C ASP A 564 -5.72 -7.38 4.12
N LYS A 565 -4.43 -7.60 4.42
CA LYS A 565 -3.42 -8.08 3.46
C LYS A 565 -3.73 -9.47 2.88
N SER A 566 -4.57 -10.27 3.54
CA SER A 566 -5.03 -11.55 3.00
C SER A 566 -5.99 -11.39 1.81
N ASP A 567 -6.82 -10.36 1.84
CA ASP A 567 -7.65 -9.98 0.69
C ASP A 567 -6.79 -9.36 -0.42
N VAL A 568 -5.76 -8.57 -0.08
CA VAL A 568 -4.80 -8.00 -1.06
C VAL A 568 -4.11 -9.11 -1.85
N TYR A 569 -3.64 -10.17 -1.20
CA TYR A 569 -3.06 -11.32 -1.88
C TYR A 569 -4.06 -11.97 -2.84
N SER A 570 -5.28 -12.23 -2.35
CA SER A 570 -6.35 -12.87 -3.13
C SER A 570 -6.71 -12.02 -4.36
N PHE A 571 -6.73 -10.69 -4.21
CA PHE A 571 -6.94 -9.76 -5.32
C PHE A 571 -5.76 -9.72 -6.30
N GLY A 572 -4.52 -9.81 -5.81
CA GLY A 572 -3.34 -9.96 -6.66
C GLY A 572 -3.43 -11.18 -7.59
N VAL A 573 -3.97 -12.30 -7.09
CA VAL A 573 -4.25 -13.48 -7.93
C VAL A 573 -5.31 -13.16 -9.00
N VAL A 574 -6.37 -12.40 -8.67
CA VAL A 574 -7.37 -11.95 -9.65
C VAL A 574 -6.74 -11.06 -10.73
N LEU A 575 -5.82 -10.16 -10.37
CA LEU A 575 -5.09 -9.35 -11.35
C LEU A 575 -4.29 -10.23 -12.31
N LEU A 576 -3.61 -11.26 -11.80
CA LEU A 576 -2.89 -12.21 -12.64
C LEU A 576 -3.82 -13.02 -13.56
N GLU A 577 -5.02 -13.42 -13.08
CA GLU A 577 -6.04 -14.02 -13.95
C GLU A 577 -6.46 -13.04 -15.06
N LEU A 578 -6.73 -11.78 -14.73
CA LEU A 578 -7.13 -10.77 -15.72
C LEU A 578 -6.04 -10.49 -16.76
N LEU A 579 -4.76 -10.43 -16.35
CA LEU A 579 -3.65 -10.22 -17.28
C LEU A 579 -3.48 -11.42 -18.22
N SER A 580 -3.53 -12.64 -17.66
CA SER A 580 -3.15 -13.86 -18.39
C SER A 580 -4.30 -14.60 -19.05
N GLY A 581 -5.54 -14.37 -18.62
CA GLY A 581 -6.68 -15.18 -19.01
C GLY A 581 -6.62 -16.63 -18.54
N LEU A 582 -5.67 -16.96 -17.64
CA LEU A 582 -5.45 -18.32 -17.16
C LEU A 582 -6.24 -18.56 -15.88
N ARG A 583 -6.77 -19.78 -15.71
CA ARG A 583 -7.33 -20.23 -14.44
C ARG A 583 -6.22 -20.37 -13.41
N VAL A 584 -6.51 -20.06 -12.14
CA VAL A 584 -5.53 -20.08 -11.05
C VAL A 584 -4.77 -21.40 -10.91
N VAL A 585 -5.43 -22.55 -11.14
CA VAL A 585 -4.78 -23.86 -11.14
C VAL A 585 -4.85 -24.44 -12.55
N GLN A 586 -3.70 -24.56 -13.22
CA GLN A 586 -3.59 -25.20 -14.52
C GLN A 586 -2.92 -26.57 -14.40
N ARG A 587 -3.47 -27.55 -15.12
CA ARG A 587 -2.79 -28.81 -15.42
C ARG A 587 -2.23 -28.70 -16.84
N TYR A 588 -0.92 -28.60 -16.98
CA TYR A 588 -0.29 -28.70 -18.30
C TYR A 588 -0.29 -30.14 -18.76
N ALA A 589 -0.50 -30.37 -20.06
CA ALA A 589 -0.43 -31.72 -20.64
C ALA A 589 0.96 -32.37 -20.46
N GLU A 590 2.00 -31.55 -20.31
CA GLU A 590 3.41 -31.96 -20.24
C GLU A 590 4.01 -31.93 -18.82
N SER A 591 3.31 -31.38 -17.81
CA SER A 591 3.79 -31.37 -16.42
C SER A 591 2.86 -32.14 -15.49
N ALA A 592 3.41 -33.15 -14.81
CA ALA A 592 2.66 -33.97 -13.84
C ALA A 592 2.13 -33.16 -12.64
N THR A 593 2.72 -31.98 -12.37
CA THR A 593 2.30 -31.09 -11.28
C THR A 593 1.48 -29.91 -11.83
N PRO A 594 0.27 -29.66 -11.30
CA PRO A 594 -0.44 -28.43 -11.60
C PRO A 594 0.37 -27.22 -11.12
N ARG A 595 0.48 -26.17 -11.94
CA ARG A 595 1.12 -24.90 -11.54
C ARG A 595 0.05 -23.87 -11.20
N ASN A 596 0.34 -23.08 -10.16
CA ASN A 596 -0.46 -21.91 -9.83
C ASN A 596 -0.10 -20.75 -10.78
N VAL A 597 -1.08 -19.91 -11.16
CA VAL A 597 -0.83 -18.69 -11.95
C VAL A 597 0.25 -17.78 -11.34
N VAL A 598 0.37 -17.73 -10.01
CA VAL A 598 1.43 -16.98 -9.30
C VAL A 598 2.82 -17.56 -9.63
N GLU A 599 2.99 -18.89 -9.57
CA GLU A 599 4.26 -19.57 -9.87
C GLU A 599 4.67 -19.42 -11.33
N PHE A 600 3.71 -19.23 -12.22
CA PHE A 600 3.94 -18.98 -13.64
C PHE A 600 4.29 -17.51 -13.93
N ALA A 601 3.45 -16.58 -13.48
CA ALA A 601 3.49 -15.19 -13.92
C ALA A 601 4.53 -14.35 -13.19
N VAL A 602 4.67 -14.51 -11.86
CA VAL A 602 5.53 -13.64 -11.04
C VAL A 602 6.99 -13.68 -11.48
N PRO A 603 7.62 -14.85 -11.73
CA PRO A 603 9.01 -14.88 -12.20
C PRO A 603 9.22 -14.15 -13.54
N LEU A 604 8.25 -14.21 -14.45
CA LEU A 604 8.30 -13.53 -15.75
C LEU A 604 8.14 -12.01 -15.58
N ILE A 605 7.20 -11.58 -14.75
CA ILE A 605 6.98 -10.16 -14.43
C ILE A 605 8.24 -9.56 -13.79
N LEU A 606 8.83 -10.23 -12.80
CA LEU A 606 10.05 -9.76 -12.14
C LEU A 606 11.29 -9.77 -13.05
N ALA A 607 11.26 -10.56 -14.14
CA ALA A 607 12.25 -10.55 -15.20
C ALA A 607 11.97 -9.49 -16.30
N ASP A 608 10.99 -8.60 -16.09
CA ASP A 608 10.56 -7.56 -17.05
C ASP A 608 10.00 -8.13 -18.36
N ASP A 609 9.48 -9.37 -18.33
CA ASP A 609 8.95 -10.11 -19.47
C ASP A 609 7.40 -10.27 -19.36
N VAL A 610 6.73 -9.17 -19.02
CA VAL A 610 5.27 -9.14 -18.78
C VAL A 610 4.48 -9.55 -20.02
N ALA A 611 5.01 -9.26 -21.22
CA ALA A 611 4.37 -9.61 -22.50
C ALA A 611 4.05 -11.11 -22.61
N ARG A 612 4.87 -12.00 -22.03
CA ARG A 612 4.63 -13.45 -22.03
C ARG A 612 3.58 -13.91 -21.03
N VAL A 613 3.19 -13.06 -20.10
CA VAL A 613 2.09 -13.32 -19.16
C VAL A 613 0.75 -12.96 -19.78
N LEU A 614 0.71 -12.03 -20.75
CA LEU A 614 -0.53 -11.51 -21.31
C LEU A 614 -1.34 -12.57 -22.06
N ASP A 615 -2.67 -12.52 -21.87
CA ASP A 615 -3.66 -13.36 -22.54
C ASP A 615 -3.54 -13.27 -24.08
N PRO A 616 -3.14 -14.35 -24.76
CA PRO A 616 -2.93 -14.35 -26.19
C PRO A 616 -4.22 -14.28 -27.00
N ARG A 617 -5.40 -14.37 -26.36
CA ARG A 617 -6.71 -14.19 -27.02
C ARG A 617 -7.03 -12.72 -27.30
N LEU A 618 -6.33 -11.79 -26.65
CA LEU A 618 -6.49 -10.36 -26.89
C LEU A 618 -5.51 -9.89 -27.97
N PRO A 619 -5.82 -8.78 -28.67
CA PRO A 619 -4.84 -8.11 -29.52
C PRO A 619 -3.58 -7.76 -28.72
N ALA A 620 -2.43 -7.75 -29.41
CA ALA A 620 -1.21 -7.22 -28.82
C ALA A 620 -1.49 -5.79 -28.33
N PRO A 621 -1.11 -5.46 -27.08
CA PRO A 621 -1.35 -4.13 -26.54
C PRO A 621 -0.60 -3.09 -27.38
N ASN A 622 -1.21 -1.92 -27.55
CA ASN A 622 -0.47 -0.76 -28.05
C ASN A 622 0.58 -0.31 -26.99
N GLU A 623 1.38 0.71 -27.30
CA GLU A 623 2.46 1.17 -26.42
C GLU A 623 1.96 1.63 -25.04
N GLU A 624 0.88 2.43 -25.00
CA GLU A 624 0.24 2.93 -23.78
C GLU A 624 -0.37 1.77 -22.96
N GLU A 625 -1.05 0.84 -23.61
CA GLU A 625 -1.60 -0.35 -22.96
C GLU A 625 -0.48 -1.26 -22.42
N ALA A 626 0.60 -1.44 -23.17
CA ALA A 626 1.72 -2.28 -22.74
C ALA A 626 2.37 -1.72 -21.48
N GLU A 627 2.49 -0.39 -21.38
CA GLU A 627 2.96 0.32 -20.20
C GLU A 627 2.06 0.07 -18.98
N ALA A 628 0.76 0.32 -19.15
CA ALA A 628 -0.23 0.13 -18.11
C ALA A 628 -0.27 -1.33 -17.62
N LEU A 629 -0.21 -2.29 -18.54
CA LEU A 629 -0.20 -3.72 -18.24
C LEU A 629 1.09 -4.15 -17.54
N ALA A 630 2.25 -3.60 -17.93
CA ALA A 630 3.50 -3.85 -17.23
C ALA A 630 3.43 -3.36 -15.79
N TYR A 631 2.99 -2.11 -15.60
CA TYR A 631 2.81 -1.52 -14.27
C TYR A 631 1.83 -2.35 -13.41
N VAL A 632 0.69 -2.78 -13.96
CA VAL A 632 -0.28 -3.63 -13.26
C VAL A 632 0.27 -5.03 -12.99
N GLY A 633 1.08 -5.60 -13.89
CA GLY A 633 1.79 -6.86 -13.64
C GLY A 633 2.69 -6.77 -12.42
N TYR A 634 3.48 -5.71 -12.33
CA TYR A 634 4.31 -5.43 -11.16
C TYR A 634 3.48 -5.23 -9.89
N LEU A 635 2.39 -4.46 -9.96
CA LEU A 635 1.47 -4.28 -8.84
C LEU A 635 0.87 -5.62 -8.37
N ALA A 636 0.51 -6.51 -9.31
CA ALA A 636 0.00 -7.84 -9.00
C ALA A 636 1.07 -8.71 -8.31
N ALA A 637 2.33 -8.68 -8.79
CA ALA A 637 3.46 -9.36 -8.15
C ALA A 637 3.70 -8.86 -6.71
N ASP A 638 3.53 -7.56 -6.49
CA ASP A 638 3.67 -6.95 -5.17
C ASP A 638 2.51 -7.34 -4.23
N CYS A 639 1.28 -7.46 -4.75
CA CYS A 639 0.12 -7.95 -3.99
C CYS A 639 0.27 -9.41 -3.54
N VAL A 640 0.89 -10.27 -4.36
CA VAL A 640 1.08 -11.69 -4.04
C VAL A 640 2.39 -11.99 -3.31
N SER A 641 3.02 -10.99 -2.69
CA SER A 641 4.23 -11.19 -1.88
C SER A 641 4.00 -12.25 -0.79
N PRO A 642 4.97 -13.17 -0.54
CA PRO A 642 4.86 -14.17 0.51
C PRO A 642 4.72 -13.58 1.92
N VAL A 643 5.29 -12.39 2.14
CA VAL A 643 5.21 -11.64 3.40
C VAL A 643 4.08 -10.61 3.28
N GLY A 644 3.05 -10.74 4.09
CA GLY A 644 1.84 -9.90 4.04
C GLY A 644 2.12 -8.42 4.25
N CYS A 645 3.10 -8.09 5.09
CA CYS A 645 3.45 -6.71 5.41
C CYS A 645 4.15 -5.97 4.27
N ASP A 646 4.76 -6.70 3.33
CA ASP A 646 5.39 -6.12 2.14
C ASP A 646 4.37 -5.83 1.01
N ARG A 647 3.14 -6.36 1.15
CA ARG A 647 2.07 -6.12 0.19
C ARG A 647 1.57 -4.69 0.33
N PRO A 648 1.16 -4.03 -0.77
CA PRO A 648 0.52 -2.71 -0.69
C PRO A 648 -0.80 -2.77 0.09
N SER A 649 -1.31 -1.62 0.50
CA SER A 649 -2.70 -1.43 0.93
C SER A 649 -3.64 -1.47 -0.29
N MET A 650 -4.93 -1.70 -0.07
CA MET A 650 -5.91 -1.62 -1.17
C MET A 650 -6.02 -0.21 -1.77
N THR A 651 -5.77 0.85 -1.00
CA THR A 651 -5.70 2.22 -1.51
C THR A 651 -4.57 2.40 -2.51
N GLU A 652 -3.36 1.92 -2.20
CA GLU A 652 -2.23 1.96 -3.14
C GLU A 652 -2.51 1.13 -4.41
N VAL A 653 -3.26 0.03 -4.27
CA VAL A 653 -3.70 -0.80 -5.40
C VAL A 653 -4.71 -0.06 -6.29
N VAL A 654 -5.70 0.61 -5.69
CA VAL A 654 -6.68 1.44 -6.40
C VAL A 654 -5.96 2.56 -7.15
N ASP A 655 -5.11 3.32 -6.46
CA ASP A 655 -4.30 4.39 -7.06
C ASP A 655 -3.47 3.90 -8.25
N GLY A 656 -2.88 2.71 -8.12
CA GLY A 656 -2.13 2.07 -9.19
C GLY A 656 -2.98 1.73 -10.40
N LEU A 657 -4.16 1.16 -10.18
CA LEU A 657 -5.10 0.80 -11.25
C LEU A 657 -5.71 2.05 -11.92
N GLU A 658 -5.96 3.12 -11.16
CA GLU A 658 -6.42 4.40 -11.72
C GLU A 658 -5.38 5.01 -12.66
N ARG A 659 -4.10 5.02 -12.25
CA ARG A 659 -3.01 5.47 -13.10
C ARG A 659 -2.91 4.65 -14.39
N ALA A 660 -2.94 3.33 -14.27
CA ALA A 660 -2.88 2.44 -15.43
C ALA A 660 -4.06 2.66 -16.41
N LEU A 661 -5.28 2.82 -15.89
CA LEU A 661 -6.46 3.04 -16.72
C LEU A 661 -6.47 4.44 -17.37
N ALA A 662 -5.91 5.44 -16.70
CA ALA A 662 -5.75 6.78 -17.26
C ALA A 662 -4.82 6.78 -18.48
N VAL A 663 -3.73 6.00 -18.44
CA VAL A 663 -2.82 5.83 -19.58
C VAL A 663 -3.51 5.12 -20.76
N CYS A 664 -4.35 4.11 -20.51
CA CYS A 664 -5.13 3.44 -21.56
C CYS A 664 -6.34 4.26 -22.09
N SER A 665 -6.49 5.53 -21.71
CA SER A 665 -7.57 6.40 -22.19
C SER A 665 -7.01 7.34 -23.25
N PRO A 666 -7.63 7.48 -24.44
CA PRO A 666 -7.25 8.56 -25.34
C PRO A 666 -7.45 9.89 -24.60
N PRO A 667 -6.56 10.89 -24.78
CA PRO A 667 -6.73 12.20 -24.17
C PRO A 667 -8.12 12.70 -24.52
N ALA A 668 -8.89 13.10 -23.50
CA ALA A 668 -10.23 13.65 -23.70
C ALA A 668 -10.12 14.76 -24.75
N GLN A 669 -10.65 14.50 -25.95
CA GLN A 669 -10.83 15.58 -26.91
C GLN A 669 -11.79 16.55 -26.24
N LEU A 670 -11.25 17.66 -25.73
CA LEU A 670 -12.02 18.86 -25.52
C LEU A 670 -12.64 19.17 -26.88
N SER A 671 -13.87 18.68 -27.09
CA SER A 671 -14.71 19.07 -28.19
C SER A 671 -14.74 20.58 -28.16
N ARG A 672 -14.06 21.22 -29.13
CA ARG A 672 -14.21 22.63 -29.43
C ARG A 672 -15.70 22.87 -29.59
N VAL A 673 -16.32 23.38 -28.53
CA VAL A 673 -17.65 23.96 -28.62
C VAL A 673 -17.48 25.11 -29.60
N GLY A 674 -18.04 24.92 -30.80
CA GLY A 674 -18.08 25.94 -31.82
C GLY A 674 -18.62 27.24 -31.23
N THR A 675 -17.94 28.32 -31.54
CA THR A 675 -18.37 29.69 -31.29
C THR A 675 -19.75 29.93 -31.91
N ALA A 676 -20.81 29.65 -31.16
CA ALA A 676 -22.12 30.21 -31.39
C ALA A 676 -22.18 31.60 -30.74
N ALA A 677 -22.39 32.60 -31.58
CA ALA A 677 -22.39 34.01 -31.27
C ALA A 677 -23.18 34.36 -29.98
N ARG A 678 -22.47 34.82 -28.95
CA ARG A 678 -23.09 35.62 -27.88
C ARG A 678 -23.35 37.02 -28.42
N ARG A 679 -24.62 37.32 -28.68
CA ARG A 679 -25.12 38.68 -28.84
C ARG A 679 -24.73 39.51 -27.61
N ALA A 680 -24.11 40.65 -27.89
CA ALA A 680 -23.82 41.69 -26.93
C ALA A 680 -25.11 42.17 -26.24
N LEU A 681 -25.08 42.23 -24.91
CA LEU A 681 -25.91 43.14 -24.14
C LEU A 681 -24.98 44.18 -23.51
N SER A 682 -25.04 45.36 -24.12
CA SER A 682 -24.39 46.60 -23.70
C SER A 682 -24.93 47.05 -22.33
N ARG A 683 -24.03 47.47 -21.45
CA ARG A 683 -24.34 48.29 -20.28
C ARG A 683 -24.35 49.76 -20.71
N SER A 684 -25.46 50.45 -20.47
CA SER A 684 -25.49 51.90 -20.25
C SER A 684 -26.81 52.26 -19.55
N GLY A 685 -26.72 52.95 -18.42
CA GLY A 685 -27.88 53.48 -17.70
C GLY A 685 -27.61 53.65 -16.21
N THR A 686 -27.19 54.85 -15.84
CA THR A 686 -27.02 55.39 -14.49
C THR A 686 -28.35 55.45 -13.73
N ASP A 687 -28.32 55.21 -12.40
CA ASP A 687 -28.68 56.18 -11.35
C ASP A 687 -29.13 55.52 -10.02
N HIS A 688 -28.47 55.98 -8.96
CA HIS A 688 -28.96 56.30 -7.60
C HIS A 688 -29.86 55.37 -6.75
N PHE A 689 -29.38 55.17 -5.50
CA PHE A 689 -30.08 54.92 -4.21
C PHE A 689 -30.89 53.60 -4.08
N ASP A 690 -30.95 52.89 -2.95
CA ASP A 690 -30.85 53.29 -1.54
C ASP A 690 -30.45 52.08 -0.67
N LEU A 691 -29.90 52.35 0.51
CA LEU A 691 -29.61 51.39 1.59
C LEU A 691 -30.81 51.33 2.53
N THR A 692 -31.45 50.17 2.69
CA THR A 692 -32.19 49.82 3.92
C THR A 692 -32.27 48.30 4.15
N ASP A 693 -31.62 47.89 5.24
CA ASP A 693 -32.09 47.03 6.32
C ASP A 693 -32.88 45.72 6.09
N THR A 694 -32.35 44.67 6.76
CA THR A 694 -33.04 43.56 7.46
C THR A 694 -33.81 42.54 6.59
N GLU A 695 -33.68 41.21 6.71
CA GLU A 695 -33.18 40.28 7.73
C GLU A 695 -32.45 39.09 7.09
#